data_AF-K9E422-F1
#
_entry.id   AF-K9E422-F1
#
_cell.length_a   1.000
_cell.length_b   1.000
_cell.length_c   1.000
_cell.angle_alpha   90.00
_cell.angle_beta   90.00
_cell.angle_gamma   90.00
#
_symmetry.space_group_name_H-M   'P 1'
#
loop_
_entity.id
_entity.type
_entity.pdbx_description
1 polymer ?
#
loop_
_entity_poly.entity_id
_entity_poly.type
_entity_poly.pdbx_seq_one_letter_code
_entity_poly.pdbx_strand_id
1 'polypeptide(L)'
;MRTFRLLGLVLITMLVSINFAACSDGNEQDDLSPDKNPTITIDSSIITNGLAFAAEGSIKSVSFTTNTDWTLNIASTTGGSTWCTASVTSGKKGEASVEFTTLDNSDYDDRSVSVTIKAETASQTFTITQKCKEAILLTADKFEIVQEGGSITVEVKSNIDYQMEISESAKSWITETTTRALTTHNHTFSVAANEEYEKREGEIFFKKGEHIETVRVYQAGGAVIVLTKEKYEVSDKGETITVEIKSNVEYGIKMPQVDWIYDEASVRGASSHTLKYVINPNETYDSRSAQIIYFDKNNTASADTLTIMQVQKDAIVIANNEYTIDAKGQTIEVELSSNIDYTISIADDGKDWISRVENTRALTTKKVKFNIAENTSDDSRISHITFASGNGVSQNIKIIQQGALPVIHVETAGTLSGLIDSSVKDEITKLKITGNLNSTDMEFLRKMKEIQVLDLSEVNMTSPWESAFQNCKSLVSITLPDSMTSLGNYAFDGCKGLIAINASKNNSNYTSIDGVLYDKNGTTLIQCPEGKASITIPEQVSSIADAAFSRCTNLTSMIIPNGVTNIGSGAFSNCISLTSITIPNSVTSIGDYIFQWCVELKSITIPTNLKSISRFAFLSCWKLSSVTISDGVTRINEGAFAACKSLVSITIPGSVTNISENAMSGNQNLTSINVDKDNSKYLSIDGVLYDKDASILMQCPGGKTSITIPNTVEAIGGGAFFGCINLTSITIPNSVTSIGEGAFQGCRNLTSMVIPSSVINISGNAFSTCESLVSITIPNSVTCIESHLFDGCTSLTTLTIPNNVISIKECAFWNCSGLVSITIPNSVTRIERQAFEACTNLTSVTIPNSVRYWGGYVFWECSNISEIHLGYEYVSGMDPYLFSSVDKRTCVLYVPRGCEYDYRYADGWKNFKNIVEE
;
A
#
# COMPACT_ATOMS: atom_id res chain seq x y z
N MET A 1 -2.30 34.65 -48.24
CA MET A 1 -2.77 36.01 -48.62
C MET A 1 -2.08 37.04 -47.72
N ARG A 2 -1.72 38.24 -48.24
CA ARG A 2 -1.35 39.48 -47.50
C ARG A 2 -0.07 39.44 -46.62
N THR A 3 0.69 40.52 -46.32
CA THR A 3 1.29 41.71 -47.03
C THR A 3 2.08 42.55 -45.97
N PHE A 4 2.90 43.60 -46.19
CA PHE A 4 3.33 44.47 -47.32
C PHE A 4 4.78 44.96 -46.94
N ARG A 5 5.87 44.73 -47.68
CA ARG A 5 6.47 45.55 -48.77
C ARG A 5 6.75 47.05 -48.46
N LEU A 6 7.99 47.53 -48.60
CA LEU A 6 8.42 48.97 -48.73
C LEU A 6 9.96 49.01 -49.00
N LEU A 7 10.64 49.97 -49.69
CA LEU A 7 10.34 50.93 -50.79
C LEU A 7 11.66 51.58 -51.33
N GLY A 8 11.69 52.16 -52.56
CA GLY A 8 12.80 52.99 -53.14
C GLY A 8 13.36 52.43 -54.48
N LEU A 9 13.32 53.01 -55.72
CA LEU A 9 13.45 54.37 -56.34
C LEU A 9 14.94 54.70 -56.70
N VAL A 10 15.41 55.04 -57.93
CA VAL A 10 15.11 56.19 -58.87
C VAL A 10 15.66 56.02 -60.34
N LEU A 11 14.81 56.21 -61.39
CA LEU A 11 15.02 56.61 -62.85
C LEU A 11 16.10 55.86 -63.72
N ILE A 12 16.50 56.10 -65.02
CA ILE A 12 16.32 57.00 -66.23
C ILE A 12 16.93 56.25 -67.51
N THR A 13 16.93 56.50 -68.85
CA THR A 13 16.09 56.96 -70.05
C THR A 13 16.80 56.43 -71.37
N MET A 14 16.68 56.77 -72.70
CA MET A 14 16.03 57.78 -73.60
C MET A 14 16.19 57.42 -75.16
N LEU A 15 15.26 57.82 -76.08
CA LEU A 15 15.38 57.95 -77.60
C LEU A 15 15.64 56.65 -78.47
N VAL A 16 15.72 56.48 -79.84
CA VAL A 16 15.50 57.18 -81.19
C VAL A 16 15.58 56.08 -82.34
N SER A 17 15.44 56.20 -83.70
CA SER A 17 14.46 56.67 -84.77
C SER A 17 15.01 56.25 -86.20
N ILE A 18 14.46 56.30 -87.46
CA ILE A 18 13.22 56.79 -88.16
C ILE A 18 13.11 56.34 -89.70
N ASN A 19 11.89 56.23 -90.30
CA ASN A 19 11.42 56.32 -91.76
C ASN A 19 11.90 55.35 -92.93
N PHE A 20 11.32 55.23 -94.17
CA PHE A 20 10.39 56.02 -95.08
C PHE A 20 9.46 55.15 -96.06
N ALA A 21 8.61 55.73 -96.96
CA ALA A 21 7.66 55.10 -97.97
C ALA A 21 7.39 56.03 -99.23
N ALA A 22 6.59 55.83 -100.33
CA ALA A 22 5.52 54.92 -100.88
C ALA A 22 5.64 54.77 -102.47
N CYS A 23 4.72 54.62 -103.47
CA CYS A 23 3.24 54.55 -103.83
C CYS A 23 3.11 54.05 -105.36
N SER A 24 2.05 53.96 -106.22
CA SER A 24 0.54 54.06 -106.31
C SER A 24 -0.05 53.72 -107.76
N ASP A 25 -1.37 53.39 -107.89
CA ASP A 25 -2.39 53.42 -109.02
C ASP A 25 -2.26 52.77 -110.46
N GLY A 26 -3.34 52.13 -111.02
CA GLY A 26 -3.71 52.17 -112.48
C GLY A 26 -4.25 50.96 -113.37
N ASN A 27 -5.54 50.53 -113.25
CA ASN A 27 -6.55 49.95 -114.22
C ASN A 27 -6.34 48.97 -115.47
N GLU A 28 -7.24 47.95 -115.59
CA GLU A 28 -7.95 47.28 -116.76
C GLU A 28 -7.35 46.16 -117.71
N GLN A 29 -8.22 45.50 -118.55
CA GLN A 29 -8.22 44.09 -119.10
C GLN A 29 -8.30 43.95 -120.67
N ASP A 30 -8.48 42.85 -121.47
CA ASP A 30 -8.75 41.34 -121.49
C ASP A 30 -8.46 40.82 -122.97
N ASP A 31 -8.48 39.58 -123.54
CA ASP A 31 -8.50 38.08 -123.29
C ASP A 31 -7.78 37.42 -124.56
N LEU A 32 -7.82 36.21 -125.19
CA LEU A 32 -8.56 34.92 -125.40
C LEU A 32 -7.49 33.80 -125.75
N SER A 33 -7.62 32.44 -125.80
CA SER A 33 -8.69 31.39 -125.94
C SER A 33 -9.02 30.94 -127.41
N PRO A 34 -9.20 29.62 -127.80
CA PRO A 34 -9.06 28.33 -127.08
C PRO A 34 -8.41 27.09 -127.83
N ASP A 35 -8.41 25.93 -127.13
CA ASP A 35 -8.49 24.50 -127.58
C ASP A 35 -7.23 23.56 -127.59
N LYS A 36 -7.18 22.58 -126.66
CA LYS A 36 -6.22 21.45 -126.51
C LYS A 36 -6.72 20.37 -125.50
N ASN A 37 -6.39 19.09 -125.73
CA ASN A 37 -6.69 17.94 -124.83
C ASN A 37 -6.18 18.11 -123.37
N PRO A 38 -6.86 17.54 -122.34
CA PRO A 38 -6.43 17.62 -120.94
C PRO A 38 -5.04 17.03 -120.66
N THR A 39 -4.24 17.75 -119.88
CA THR A 39 -2.86 17.41 -119.48
C THR A 39 -2.54 17.93 -118.07
N ILE A 40 -1.63 17.24 -117.37
CA ILE A 40 -0.99 17.70 -116.13
C ILE A 40 0.53 17.61 -116.36
N THR A 41 1.24 18.71 -116.11
CA THR A 41 2.71 18.77 -116.15
C THR A 41 3.23 19.12 -114.76
N ILE A 42 4.08 18.26 -114.19
CA ILE A 42 4.67 18.38 -112.85
C ILE A 42 6.11 17.87 -112.91
N ASP A 43 6.97 18.32 -112.00
CA ASP A 43 8.35 17.82 -111.90
C ASP A 43 8.37 16.28 -111.73
N SER A 44 9.04 15.60 -112.64
CA SER A 44 9.10 14.13 -112.67
C SER A 44 9.84 13.54 -111.48
N SER A 45 10.74 14.29 -110.84
CA SER A 45 11.46 13.85 -109.63
C SER A 45 10.53 13.71 -108.41
N ILE A 46 9.48 14.54 -108.33
CA ILE A 46 8.44 14.43 -107.30
C ILE A 46 7.62 13.15 -107.51
N ILE A 47 7.44 12.73 -108.76
CA ILE A 47 6.71 11.49 -109.09
C ILE A 47 7.50 10.24 -108.73
N THR A 48 8.81 10.19 -109.01
CA THR A 48 9.64 9.00 -108.69
C THR A 48 10.08 8.93 -107.23
N ASN A 49 10.41 10.05 -106.60
CA ASN A 49 11.00 10.06 -105.25
C ASN A 49 10.02 10.50 -104.16
N GLY A 50 8.89 11.11 -104.51
CA GLY A 50 7.97 11.72 -103.55
C GLY A 50 8.52 12.99 -102.90
N LEU A 51 7.89 13.39 -101.80
CA LEU A 51 8.23 14.58 -101.01
C LEU A 51 8.51 14.18 -99.55
N ALA A 52 9.78 14.23 -99.14
CA ALA A 52 10.21 13.79 -97.81
C ALA A 52 10.24 14.93 -96.77
N PHE A 53 9.82 14.63 -95.55
CA PHE A 53 9.78 15.52 -94.38
C PHE A 53 10.60 14.93 -93.21
N ALA A 54 11.16 15.81 -92.37
CA ALA A 54 11.79 15.41 -91.11
C ALA A 54 10.73 15.00 -90.07
N ALA A 55 11.15 14.44 -88.93
CA ALA A 55 10.21 14.12 -87.85
C ALA A 55 9.46 15.36 -87.36
N GLU A 56 10.12 16.52 -87.34
CA GLU A 56 9.51 17.83 -87.07
C GLU A 56 8.63 18.29 -88.24
N GLY A 57 7.43 18.79 -87.92
CA GLY A 57 6.44 19.28 -88.87
C GLY A 57 6.90 20.51 -89.63
N SER A 58 6.68 20.54 -90.94
CA SER A 58 7.10 21.66 -91.80
C SER A 58 6.20 21.82 -93.03
N ILE A 59 6.47 22.83 -93.85
CA ILE A 59 5.69 23.14 -95.07
C ILE A 59 6.59 23.00 -96.30
N LYS A 60 6.11 22.37 -97.37
CA LYS A 60 6.78 22.28 -98.67
C LYS A 60 5.81 22.41 -99.84
N SER A 61 6.18 23.19 -100.85
CA SER A 61 5.30 23.59 -101.96
C SER A 61 5.62 22.82 -103.25
N VAL A 62 4.60 22.43 -103.99
CA VAL A 62 4.68 21.67 -105.25
C VAL A 62 3.91 22.41 -106.34
N SER A 63 4.61 22.78 -107.42
CA SER A 63 4.02 23.48 -108.56
C SER A 63 3.78 22.54 -109.74
N PHE A 64 2.67 22.74 -110.45
CA PHE A 64 2.29 21.99 -111.63
C PHE A 64 1.39 22.82 -112.56
N THR A 65 1.38 22.49 -113.85
CA THR A 65 0.57 23.17 -114.87
C THR A 65 -0.54 22.23 -115.36
N THR A 66 -1.73 22.79 -115.58
CA THR A 66 -2.89 22.09 -116.16
C THR A 66 -3.55 22.96 -117.23
N ASN A 67 -4.26 22.36 -118.18
CA ASN A 67 -5.02 23.11 -119.20
C ASN A 67 -6.54 22.90 -119.13
N THR A 68 -7.01 22.05 -118.22
CA THR A 68 -8.41 22.00 -117.74
C THR A 68 -8.43 22.22 -116.22
N ASP A 69 -9.59 22.51 -115.65
CA ASP A 69 -9.74 22.69 -114.20
C ASP A 69 -9.38 21.40 -113.45
N TRP A 70 -8.77 21.54 -112.27
CA TRP A 70 -8.13 20.44 -111.56
C TRP A 70 -8.61 20.27 -110.12
N THR A 71 -8.42 19.05 -109.61
CA THR A 71 -8.70 18.63 -108.24
C THR A 71 -7.53 17.85 -107.68
N LEU A 72 -7.35 17.86 -106.36
CA LEU A 72 -6.29 17.17 -105.64
C LEU A 72 -6.89 16.42 -104.46
N ASN A 73 -6.51 15.16 -104.31
CA ASN A 73 -6.92 14.30 -103.19
C ASN A 73 -5.69 13.73 -102.49
N ILE A 74 -5.64 13.82 -101.17
CA ILE A 74 -4.66 13.11 -100.34
C ILE A 74 -5.32 11.80 -99.89
N ALA A 75 -4.89 10.69 -100.49
CA ALA A 75 -5.33 9.35 -100.12
C ALA A 75 -4.38 8.79 -99.06
N SER A 76 -4.87 8.62 -97.84
CA SER A 76 -4.16 7.85 -96.82
C SER A 76 -4.04 6.39 -97.24
N THR A 77 -2.82 5.86 -97.31
CA THR A 77 -2.54 4.43 -97.42
C THR A 77 -2.88 3.74 -96.10
N THR A 78 -4.18 3.47 -95.90
CA THR A 78 -4.84 3.00 -94.65
C THR A 78 -4.76 4.00 -93.47
N GLY A 79 -5.91 4.43 -92.94
CA GLY A 79 -6.02 5.05 -91.60
C GLY A 79 -6.54 6.49 -91.51
N GLY A 80 -6.55 7.27 -92.59
CA GLY A 80 -6.97 8.68 -92.59
C GLY A 80 -5.83 9.65 -92.30
N SER A 81 -5.61 10.62 -93.18
CA SER A 81 -4.45 11.53 -93.15
C SER A 81 -4.81 12.91 -92.59
N THR A 82 -4.84 13.04 -91.27
CA THR A 82 -4.93 14.35 -90.58
C THR A 82 -3.57 15.01 -90.38
N TRP A 83 -2.47 14.25 -90.41
CA TRP A 83 -1.12 14.73 -90.16
C TRP A 83 -0.46 15.45 -91.35
N CYS A 84 -1.03 15.35 -92.55
CA CYS A 84 -0.57 16.06 -93.75
C CYS A 84 -1.77 16.70 -94.46
N THR A 85 -1.69 18.01 -94.73
CA THR A 85 -2.76 18.80 -95.36
C THR A 85 -2.22 19.59 -96.55
N ALA A 86 -3.09 19.89 -97.52
CA ALA A 86 -2.79 20.72 -98.68
C ALA A 86 -3.46 22.10 -98.54
N SER A 87 -2.77 23.17 -98.94
CA SER A 87 -3.29 24.55 -98.85
C SER A 87 -4.54 24.79 -99.72
N VAL A 88 -4.63 24.13 -100.88
CA VAL A 88 -5.81 24.10 -101.76
C VAL A 88 -5.97 22.72 -102.40
N THR A 89 -7.22 22.29 -102.60
CA THR A 89 -7.59 20.95 -103.14
C THR A 89 -8.27 20.99 -104.49
N SER A 90 -8.45 22.17 -105.09
CA SER A 90 -8.90 22.34 -106.48
C SER A 90 -8.50 23.71 -107.01
N GLY A 91 -8.48 23.86 -108.34
CA GLY A 91 -8.14 25.12 -108.99
C GLY A 91 -8.55 25.17 -110.45
N LYS A 92 -8.38 26.35 -111.05
CA LYS A 92 -8.65 26.58 -112.48
C LYS A 92 -7.46 26.12 -113.33
N LYS A 93 -7.73 25.88 -114.62
CA LYS A 93 -6.68 25.67 -115.63
C LYS A 93 -5.62 26.77 -115.57
N GLY A 94 -4.36 26.40 -115.75
CA GLY A 94 -3.19 27.27 -115.64
C GLY A 94 -2.08 26.63 -114.83
N GLU A 95 -1.12 27.45 -114.40
CA GLU A 95 -0.13 27.07 -113.38
C GLU A 95 -0.77 27.13 -111.99
N ALA A 96 -0.46 26.14 -111.17
CA ALA A 96 -0.88 26.02 -109.79
C ALA A 96 0.33 25.68 -108.91
N SER A 97 0.28 26.12 -107.64
CA SER A 97 1.19 25.66 -106.61
C SER A 97 0.39 25.30 -105.36
N VAL A 98 0.72 24.16 -104.76
CA VAL A 98 0.04 23.62 -103.58
C VAL A 98 1.06 23.37 -102.49
N GLU A 99 0.78 23.88 -101.30
CA GLU A 99 1.67 23.74 -100.15
C GLU A 99 1.18 22.59 -99.27
N PHE A 100 2.09 21.67 -98.94
CA PHE A 100 1.82 20.56 -98.05
C PHE A 100 2.44 20.83 -96.69
N THR A 101 1.60 20.84 -95.66
CA THR A 101 1.98 21.04 -94.26
C THR A 101 1.91 19.71 -93.53
N THR A 102 2.96 19.36 -92.78
CA THR A 102 2.96 18.19 -91.88
C THR A 102 2.95 18.59 -90.41
N LEU A 103 2.32 17.78 -89.57
CA LEU A 103 2.49 17.79 -88.11
C LEU A 103 3.74 16.99 -87.72
N ASP A 104 4.23 17.17 -86.49
CA ASP A 104 5.32 16.35 -85.91
C ASP A 104 4.97 14.86 -85.93
N ASN A 105 5.96 14.02 -86.20
CA ASN A 105 5.90 12.58 -86.04
C ASN A 105 6.53 12.16 -84.71
N SER A 106 5.69 12.07 -83.68
CA SER A 106 6.04 11.56 -82.35
C SER A 106 6.17 10.04 -82.29
N ASP A 107 5.78 9.34 -83.35
CA ASP A 107 5.78 7.88 -83.42
C ASP A 107 7.19 7.34 -83.76
N TYR A 108 7.45 6.08 -83.39
CA TYR A 108 8.77 5.45 -83.53
C TYR A 108 9.07 4.88 -84.93
N ASP A 109 8.11 4.99 -85.86
CA ASP A 109 8.18 4.50 -87.25
C ASP A 109 7.99 5.64 -88.28
N ASP A 110 8.50 5.44 -89.49
CA ASP A 110 8.27 6.31 -90.64
C ASP A 110 6.80 6.22 -91.12
N ARG A 111 6.18 7.35 -91.48
CA ARG A 111 4.80 7.40 -91.99
C ARG A 111 4.69 8.05 -93.37
N SER A 112 3.68 7.66 -94.17
CA SER A 112 3.48 8.21 -95.53
C SER A 112 2.02 8.27 -96.00
N VAL A 113 1.75 9.07 -97.03
CA VAL A 113 0.45 9.26 -97.70
C VAL A 113 0.63 9.44 -99.22
N SER A 114 -0.37 9.13 -100.04
CA SER A 114 -0.31 9.32 -101.50
C SER A 114 -1.20 10.48 -101.95
N VAL A 115 -0.62 11.44 -102.67
CA VAL A 115 -1.31 12.60 -103.24
C VAL A 115 -1.59 12.37 -104.72
N THR A 116 -2.83 12.60 -105.15
CA THR A 116 -3.25 12.46 -106.56
C THR A 116 -3.91 13.73 -107.05
N ILE A 117 -3.39 14.29 -108.15
CA ILE A 117 -3.96 15.41 -108.89
C ILE A 117 -4.73 14.86 -110.11
N LYS A 118 -5.89 15.43 -110.41
CA LYS A 118 -6.73 15.11 -111.58
C LYS A 118 -7.19 16.35 -112.32
N ALA A 119 -7.05 16.35 -113.64
CA ALA A 119 -7.55 17.37 -114.56
C ALA A 119 -8.34 16.66 -115.66
N GLU A 120 -9.67 16.62 -115.49
CA GLU A 120 -10.60 15.77 -116.24
C GLU A 120 -10.14 14.30 -116.34
N THR A 121 -9.69 13.85 -117.52
CA THR A 121 -9.21 12.48 -117.78
C THR A 121 -7.73 12.27 -117.46
N ALA A 122 -6.95 13.34 -117.27
CA ALA A 122 -5.56 13.25 -116.86
C ALA A 122 -5.45 13.10 -115.34
N SER A 123 -4.53 12.26 -114.85
CA SER A 123 -4.31 12.00 -113.43
C SER A 123 -2.84 11.73 -113.17
N GLN A 124 -2.29 12.28 -112.09
CA GLN A 124 -0.90 12.07 -111.69
C GLN A 124 -0.78 11.93 -110.17
N THR A 125 0.03 10.98 -109.70
CA THR A 125 0.14 10.61 -108.28
C THR A 125 1.61 10.61 -107.82
N PHE A 126 1.85 10.99 -106.56
CA PHE A 126 3.12 10.89 -105.85
C PHE A 126 2.91 10.60 -104.35
N THR A 127 3.98 10.33 -103.60
CA THR A 127 3.93 10.01 -102.16
C THR A 127 4.60 11.10 -101.31
N ILE A 128 4.07 11.34 -100.11
CA ILE A 128 4.68 12.18 -99.07
C ILE A 128 5.07 11.29 -97.90
N THR A 129 6.30 11.43 -97.37
CA THR A 129 6.85 10.55 -96.31
C THR A 129 7.51 11.38 -95.20
N GLN A 130 7.39 10.95 -93.94
CA GLN A 130 7.91 11.63 -92.76
C GLN A 130 8.66 10.66 -91.83
N LYS A 131 9.80 11.10 -91.26
CA LYS A 131 10.70 10.30 -90.40
C LYS A 131 10.26 10.20 -88.93
N CYS A 132 10.78 9.21 -88.18
CA CYS A 132 10.60 9.05 -86.73
C CYS A 132 11.70 9.74 -85.87
N LYS A 133 11.61 9.62 -84.53
CA LYS A 133 12.50 10.27 -83.55
C LYS A 133 13.45 9.29 -82.82
N GLU A 134 14.64 9.76 -82.42
CA GLU A 134 15.63 9.00 -81.64
C GLU A 134 15.26 8.90 -80.14
N ALA A 135 15.59 7.78 -79.48
CA ALA A 135 15.33 7.54 -78.06
C ALA A 135 16.20 6.43 -77.43
N ILE A 136 16.45 6.56 -76.11
CA ILE A 136 16.96 5.52 -75.19
C ILE A 136 15.88 5.31 -74.11
N LEU A 137 15.63 4.08 -73.68
CA LEU A 137 14.62 3.72 -72.68
C LEU A 137 15.12 2.60 -71.74
N LEU A 138 14.83 2.73 -70.45
CA LEU A 138 15.11 1.73 -69.41
C LEU A 138 13.83 1.01 -68.96
N THR A 139 13.95 -0.23 -68.47
CA THR A 139 12.82 -0.95 -67.84
C THR A 139 12.59 -0.61 -66.36
N ALA A 140 13.58 -0.05 -65.67
CA ALA A 140 13.49 0.41 -64.29
C ALA A 140 14.55 1.49 -64.01
N ASP A 141 14.18 2.54 -63.29
CA ASP A 141 15.01 3.70 -62.92
C ASP A 141 15.49 3.65 -61.45
N LYS A 142 14.94 2.73 -60.64
CA LYS A 142 15.27 2.61 -59.21
C LYS A 142 15.28 1.14 -58.73
N PHE A 143 16.27 0.82 -57.89
CA PHE A 143 16.34 -0.43 -57.13
C PHE A 143 16.62 -0.14 -55.64
N GLU A 144 16.07 -0.97 -54.76
CA GLU A 144 16.33 -0.96 -53.31
C GLU A 144 16.84 -2.34 -52.89
N ILE A 145 17.94 -2.40 -52.14
CA ILE A 145 18.63 -3.63 -51.74
C ILE A 145 18.94 -3.64 -50.23
N VAL A 146 18.89 -4.83 -49.64
CA VAL A 146 19.15 -5.11 -48.23
C VAL A 146 20.65 -4.98 -47.88
N GLN A 147 20.97 -4.97 -46.58
CA GLN A 147 22.34 -4.72 -46.11
C GLN A 147 23.34 -5.75 -46.67
N GLU A 148 22.93 -7.00 -46.81
CA GLU A 148 23.74 -8.13 -47.28
C GLU A 148 24.16 -8.03 -48.76
N GLY A 149 23.55 -7.11 -49.52
CA GLY A 149 23.80 -6.94 -50.95
C GLY A 149 22.89 -7.82 -51.82
N GLY A 150 23.28 -8.01 -53.09
CA GLY A 150 22.48 -8.76 -54.05
C GLY A 150 22.87 -8.47 -55.50
N SER A 151 21.92 -8.65 -56.42
CA SER A 151 22.11 -8.30 -57.83
C SER A 151 20.86 -7.67 -58.43
N ILE A 152 21.08 -6.70 -59.31
CA ILE A 152 20.05 -6.01 -60.09
C ILE A 152 20.30 -6.25 -61.58
N THR A 153 19.26 -6.15 -62.42
CA THR A 153 19.41 -6.21 -63.88
C THR A 153 18.56 -5.13 -64.53
N VAL A 154 19.18 -4.38 -65.44
CA VAL A 154 18.57 -3.29 -66.21
C VAL A 154 18.50 -3.73 -67.66
N GLU A 155 17.31 -3.77 -68.24
CA GLU A 155 17.11 -3.98 -69.68
C GLU A 155 17.04 -2.61 -70.37
N VAL A 156 17.89 -2.41 -71.38
CA VAL A 156 17.97 -1.15 -72.14
C VAL A 156 17.45 -1.36 -73.56
N LYS A 157 16.51 -0.51 -73.97
CA LYS A 157 15.97 -0.45 -75.34
C LYS A 157 16.36 0.89 -75.96
N SER A 158 16.92 0.86 -77.17
CA SER A 158 17.40 2.07 -77.84
C SER A 158 17.39 1.87 -79.36
N ASN A 159 17.10 2.93 -80.11
CA ASN A 159 17.32 2.97 -81.57
C ASN A 159 18.65 3.62 -81.96
N ILE A 160 19.48 3.98 -80.97
CA ILE A 160 20.83 4.54 -81.11
C ILE A 160 21.84 3.79 -80.20
N ASP A 161 23.13 3.79 -80.54
CA ASP A 161 24.18 3.32 -79.62
C ASP A 161 24.18 4.15 -78.32
N TYR A 162 24.80 3.67 -77.25
CA TYR A 162 24.99 4.45 -76.02
C TYR A 162 26.26 4.02 -75.27
N GLN A 163 26.60 4.73 -74.19
CA GLN A 163 27.67 4.38 -73.24
C GLN A 163 27.08 4.23 -71.84
N MET A 164 27.65 3.35 -71.01
CA MET A 164 27.25 3.12 -69.62
C MET A 164 28.38 3.54 -68.67
N GLU A 165 28.04 4.20 -67.56
CA GLU A 165 28.99 4.56 -66.50
C GLU A 165 28.35 4.48 -65.10
N ILE A 166 29.02 3.82 -64.15
CA ILE A 166 28.66 3.81 -62.72
C ILE A 166 29.26 5.07 -62.05
N SER A 167 28.54 5.73 -61.13
CA SER A 167 29.02 6.93 -60.43
C SER A 167 30.29 6.65 -59.59
N GLU A 168 31.19 7.63 -59.49
CA GLU A 168 32.47 7.45 -58.77
C GLU A 168 32.29 7.01 -57.31
N SER A 169 31.23 7.50 -56.65
CA SER A 169 30.80 7.10 -55.30
C SER A 169 30.31 5.65 -55.17
N ALA A 170 29.98 5.01 -56.30
CA ALA A 170 29.38 3.68 -56.35
C ALA A 170 30.31 2.60 -56.90
N LYS A 171 31.39 2.96 -57.63
CA LYS A 171 32.36 2.03 -58.23
C LYS A 171 33.04 1.08 -57.22
N SER A 172 33.01 1.38 -55.92
CA SER A 172 33.56 0.52 -54.86
C SER A 172 32.60 -0.58 -54.36
N TRP A 173 31.30 -0.48 -54.65
CA TRP A 173 30.28 -1.41 -54.13
C TRP A 173 29.20 -1.83 -55.15
N ILE A 174 29.13 -1.20 -56.33
CA ILE A 174 28.34 -1.63 -57.48
C ILE A 174 29.30 -1.99 -58.63
N THR A 175 29.19 -3.22 -59.14
CA THR A 175 30.07 -3.74 -60.20
C THR A 175 29.26 -4.41 -61.30
N GLU A 176 29.50 -4.04 -62.57
CA GLU A 176 28.87 -4.74 -63.70
C GLU A 176 29.39 -6.18 -63.83
N THR A 177 28.48 -7.10 -64.11
CA THR A 177 28.76 -8.52 -64.33
C THR A 177 28.29 -8.94 -65.73
N THR A 178 29.24 -9.16 -66.64
CA THR A 178 28.92 -9.51 -68.03
C THR A 178 28.46 -10.97 -68.17
N THR A 179 27.19 -11.17 -68.51
CA THR A 179 26.65 -12.49 -68.88
C THR A 179 26.53 -12.60 -70.41
N ARG A 180 26.84 -13.79 -70.97
CA ARG A 180 26.88 -13.98 -72.44
C ARG A 180 25.50 -14.35 -72.99
N ALA A 181 24.72 -13.34 -73.40
CA ALA A 181 23.49 -13.48 -74.18
C ALA A 181 23.53 -12.58 -75.43
N LEU A 182 22.67 -12.87 -76.42
CA LEU A 182 22.62 -12.15 -77.70
C LEU A 182 21.40 -11.22 -77.79
N THR A 183 21.65 -9.97 -78.19
CA THR A 183 20.68 -9.02 -78.78
C THR A 183 19.41 -8.69 -77.98
N THR A 184 19.55 -8.53 -76.66
CA THR A 184 19.00 -7.38 -75.92
C THR A 184 20.07 -6.95 -74.91
N HIS A 185 20.28 -5.64 -74.70
CA HIS A 185 21.29 -5.17 -73.76
C HIS A 185 20.77 -5.20 -72.32
N ASN A 186 20.96 -6.36 -71.67
CA ASN A 186 20.70 -6.55 -70.26
C ASN A 186 22.00 -6.35 -69.47
N HIS A 187 22.06 -5.27 -68.70
CA HIS A 187 23.19 -4.98 -67.81
C HIS A 187 22.87 -5.49 -66.40
N THR A 188 23.56 -6.55 -65.96
CA THR A 188 23.43 -7.12 -64.62
C THR A 188 24.55 -6.61 -63.72
N PHE A 189 24.21 -6.07 -62.56
CA PHE A 189 25.17 -5.53 -61.60
C PHE A 189 25.12 -6.34 -60.30
N SER A 190 26.29 -6.54 -59.68
CA SER A 190 26.44 -7.04 -58.32
C SER A 190 26.57 -5.88 -57.35
N VAL A 191 25.88 -5.96 -56.22
CA VAL A 191 25.86 -4.96 -55.15
C VAL A 191 26.45 -5.61 -53.89
N ALA A 192 27.61 -5.12 -53.44
CA ALA A 192 28.31 -5.64 -52.27
C ALA A 192 27.57 -5.31 -50.96
N ALA A 193 27.83 -6.05 -49.88
CA ALA A 193 27.25 -5.78 -48.57
C ALA A 193 27.64 -4.38 -48.03
N ASN A 194 26.76 -3.76 -47.24
CA ASN A 194 27.03 -2.49 -46.56
C ASN A 194 27.46 -2.75 -45.11
N GLU A 195 28.75 -2.58 -44.83
CA GLU A 195 29.30 -2.72 -43.47
C GLU A 195 29.09 -1.47 -42.60
N GLU A 196 28.61 -0.36 -43.18
CA GLU A 196 28.40 0.91 -42.47
C GLU A 196 26.96 1.10 -41.96
N TYR A 197 26.83 1.96 -40.95
CA TYR A 197 25.57 2.32 -40.27
C TYR A 197 24.60 3.14 -41.14
N GLU A 198 25.15 4.04 -41.96
CA GLU A 198 24.35 4.89 -42.83
C GLU A 198 23.90 4.14 -44.09
N LYS A 199 22.72 4.52 -44.59
CA LYS A 199 22.26 4.11 -45.93
C LYS A 199 23.16 4.74 -46.99
N ARG A 200 23.43 4.01 -48.07
CA ARG A 200 24.21 4.51 -49.22
C ARG A 200 23.39 4.47 -50.51
N GLU A 201 23.62 5.45 -51.38
CA GLU A 201 23.01 5.54 -52.70
C GLU A 201 24.07 5.65 -53.79
N GLY A 202 23.80 5.07 -54.95
CA GLY A 202 24.69 5.07 -56.12
C GLY A 202 23.88 5.24 -57.41
N GLU A 203 24.49 5.86 -58.42
CA GLU A 203 23.83 6.11 -59.72
C GLU A 203 24.57 5.38 -60.85
N ILE A 204 23.81 4.91 -61.84
CA ILE A 204 24.31 4.28 -63.07
C ILE A 204 23.71 5.03 -64.25
N PHE A 205 24.54 5.57 -65.12
CA PHE A 205 24.15 6.44 -66.22
C PHE A 205 24.26 5.72 -67.58
N PHE A 206 23.22 5.84 -68.40
CA PHE A 206 23.19 5.39 -69.80
C PHE A 206 23.06 6.62 -70.70
N LYS A 207 24.07 6.92 -71.53
CA LYS A 207 24.22 8.23 -72.18
C LYS A 207 24.67 8.22 -73.65
N LYS A 208 24.13 9.14 -74.46
CA LYS A 208 24.67 9.60 -75.75
C LYS A 208 24.21 11.03 -76.03
N GLY A 209 25.16 11.95 -76.26
CA GLY A 209 24.85 13.36 -76.46
C GLY A 209 24.16 13.98 -75.24
N GLU A 210 23.04 14.66 -75.47
CA GLU A 210 22.19 15.22 -74.41
C GLU A 210 21.17 14.22 -73.84
N HIS A 211 21.10 12.99 -74.36
CA HIS A 211 20.21 11.95 -73.85
C HIS A 211 20.94 11.14 -72.78
N ILE A 212 20.42 11.22 -71.54
CA ILE A 212 20.95 10.56 -70.34
C ILE A 212 19.78 9.96 -69.57
N GLU A 213 19.84 8.66 -69.34
CA GLU A 213 18.94 7.92 -68.45
C GLU A 213 19.72 7.44 -67.22
N THR A 214 19.11 7.46 -66.03
CA THR A 214 19.81 7.21 -64.76
C THR A 214 19.08 6.18 -63.90
N VAL A 215 19.77 5.11 -63.51
CA VAL A 215 19.31 4.14 -62.52
C VAL A 215 19.87 4.49 -61.14
N ARG A 216 19.01 4.56 -60.12
CA ARG A 216 19.40 4.77 -58.71
C ARG A 216 19.35 3.48 -57.91
N VAL A 217 20.42 3.18 -57.19
CA VAL A 217 20.53 2.00 -56.34
C VAL A 217 20.67 2.44 -54.90
N TYR A 218 19.70 2.05 -54.07
CA TYR A 218 19.67 2.32 -52.63
C TYR A 218 20.03 1.07 -51.85
N GLN A 219 20.91 1.19 -50.87
CA GLN A 219 21.26 0.10 -49.96
C GLN A 219 21.12 0.53 -48.50
N ALA A 220 20.49 -0.34 -47.69
CA ALA A 220 20.35 -0.15 -46.25
C ALA A 220 21.70 -0.17 -45.50
N GLY A 221 21.77 0.52 -44.38
CA GLY A 221 22.87 0.42 -43.40
C GLY A 221 22.55 -0.58 -42.28
N GLY A 222 23.57 -0.94 -41.49
CA GLY A 222 23.44 -1.98 -40.47
C GLY A 222 22.61 -1.59 -39.25
N ALA A 223 21.77 -2.52 -38.78
CA ALA A 223 20.92 -2.34 -37.60
C ALA A 223 21.73 -2.27 -36.30
N VAL A 224 21.83 -1.06 -35.71
CA VAL A 224 22.70 -0.79 -34.56
C VAL A 224 21.97 0.06 -33.52
N ILE A 225 22.12 -0.34 -32.25
CA ILE A 225 21.83 0.47 -31.05
C ILE A 225 23.17 0.67 -30.34
N VAL A 226 23.56 1.91 -30.10
CA VAL A 226 24.78 2.27 -29.35
C VAL A 226 24.50 3.39 -28.35
N LEU A 227 24.88 3.15 -27.10
CA LEU A 227 24.94 4.14 -26.03
C LEU A 227 26.16 5.03 -26.21
N THR A 228 26.04 6.34 -25.96
CA THR A 228 27.23 7.22 -25.93
C THR A 228 28.08 7.01 -24.68
N LYS A 229 27.54 6.31 -23.66
CA LYS A 229 28.21 6.00 -22.41
C LYS A 229 27.58 4.77 -21.74
N GLU A 230 28.28 3.63 -21.79
CA GLU A 230 27.85 2.34 -21.24
C GLU A 230 27.80 2.29 -19.71
N LYS A 231 28.47 3.21 -19.00
CA LYS A 231 28.65 3.15 -17.54
C LYS A 231 28.47 4.50 -16.83
N TYR A 232 27.73 4.50 -15.73
CA TYR A 232 27.63 5.65 -14.81
C TYR A 232 28.02 5.22 -13.40
N GLU A 233 28.76 6.10 -12.73
CA GLU A 233 29.13 5.99 -11.33
C GLU A 233 28.45 7.16 -10.61
N VAL A 234 27.52 6.83 -9.71
CA VAL A 234 26.57 7.76 -9.09
C VAL A 234 26.82 7.85 -7.59
N SER A 235 26.68 9.05 -7.03
CA SER A 235 26.89 9.28 -5.59
C SER A 235 25.82 8.61 -4.70
N ASP A 236 26.15 8.43 -3.42
CA ASP A 236 25.23 7.98 -2.37
C ASP A 236 23.94 8.80 -2.31
N LYS A 237 24.03 10.10 -2.59
CA LYS A 237 22.90 11.05 -2.57
C LYS A 237 21.94 10.92 -3.74
N GLY A 238 22.29 10.13 -4.76
CA GLY A 238 21.51 10.02 -6.00
C GLY A 238 21.65 11.24 -6.90
N GLU A 239 21.27 11.08 -8.17
CA GLU A 239 21.23 12.16 -9.17
C GLU A 239 20.35 11.77 -10.37
N THR A 240 20.03 12.73 -11.24
CA THR A 240 19.38 12.44 -12.53
C THR A 240 20.45 12.29 -13.62
N ILE A 241 20.74 11.07 -14.05
CA ILE A 241 21.66 10.82 -15.16
C ILE A 241 20.95 11.07 -16.50
N THR A 242 21.66 11.67 -17.45
CA THR A 242 21.20 11.82 -18.85
C THR A 242 22.01 10.89 -19.73
N VAL A 243 21.33 10.09 -20.54
CA VAL A 243 21.87 9.01 -21.39
C VAL A 243 21.49 9.29 -22.83
N GLU A 244 22.46 9.35 -23.74
CA GLU A 244 22.19 9.48 -25.17
C GLU A 244 22.29 8.13 -25.88
N ILE A 245 21.36 7.90 -26.82
CA ILE A 245 21.20 6.66 -27.56
C ILE A 245 21.25 7.00 -29.05
N LYS A 246 22.09 6.29 -29.80
CA LYS A 246 22.13 6.33 -31.27
C LYS A 246 21.54 5.03 -31.78
N SER A 247 20.44 5.11 -32.52
CA SER A 247 19.78 3.95 -33.10
C SER A 247 19.17 4.30 -34.45
N ASN A 248 19.35 3.42 -35.44
CA ASN A 248 18.61 3.44 -36.70
C ASN A 248 17.42 2.44 -36.71
N VAL A 249 17.26 1.65 -35.65
CA VAL A 249 16.15 0.71 -35.44
C VAL A 249 15.24 1.12 -34.29
N GLU A 250 14.01 0.61 -34.27
CA GLU A 250 13.07 0.85 -33.17
C GLU A 250 13.43 -0.02 -31.96
N TYR A 251 13.95 0.63 -30.90
CA TYR A 251 14.45 -0.06 -29.71
C TYR A 251 13.41 -0.16 -28.59
N GLY A 252 13.46 -1.26 -27.84
CA GLY A 252 12.82 -1.43 -26.54
C GLY A 252 13.79 -1.14 -25.41
N ILE A 253 13.26 -0.79 -24.24
CA ILE A 253 14.02 -0.57 -23.00
C ILE A 253 13.55 -1.61 -21.98
N LYS A 254 14.48 -2.38 -21.43
CA LYS A 254 14.23 -3.31 -20.33
C LYS A 254 14.81 -2.72 -19.05
N MET A 255 13.93 -2.17 -18.21
CA MET A 255 14.30 -1.66 -16.89
C MET A 255 14.71 -2.81 -15.93
N PRO A 256 15.72 -2.59 -15.07
CA PRO A 256 16.03 -3.50 -13.97
C PRO A 256 14.86 -3.56 -12.98
N GLN A 257 14.69 -4.70 -12.30
CA GLN A 257 13.64 -4.88 -11.29
C GLN A 257 14.15 -4.37 -9.93
N VAL A 258 14.34 -3.05 -9.83
CA VAL A 258 14.82 -2.36 -8.63
C VAL A 258 14.01 -1.10 -8.35
N ASP A 259 13.95 -0.69 -7.09
CA ASP A 259 13.14 0.39 -6.54
C ASP A 259 13.88 1.74 -6.43
N TRP A 260 15.05 1.85 -7.06
CA TRP A 260 15.94 3.02 -6.98
C TRP A 260 16.33 3.65 -8.33
N ILE A 261 15.77 3.15 -9.44
CA ILE A 261 15.96 3.70 -10.79
C ILE A 261 14.60 3.89 -11.45
N TYR A 262 14.31 5.12 -11.89
CA TYR A 262 13.05 5.50 -12.53
C TYR A 262 13.33 6.35 -13.77
N ASP A 263 12.48 6.31 -14.78
CA ASP A 263 12.51 7.28 -15.89
C ASP A 263 11.96 8.65 -15.46
N GLU A 264 12.60 9.74 -15.89
CA GLU A 264 12.03 11.09 -15.70
C GLU A 264 10.82 11.24 -16.66
N ALA A 265 9.62 11.10 -16.10
CA ALA A 265 8.36 10.91 -16.82
C ALA A 265 8.22 11.81 -18.06
N SER A 266 8.07 11.16 -19.22
CA SER A 266 8.20 11.71 -20.59
C SER A 266 7.89 13.21 -20.75
N VAL A 267 8.91 14.05 -20.67
CA VAL A 267 8.81 15.48 -20.99
C VAL A 267 8.45 15.62 -22.47
N ARG A 268 7.27 16.16 -22.77
CA ARG A 268 6.76 16.36 -24.13
C ARG A 268 7.67 17.30 -24.93
N GLY A 269 8.66 16.74 -25.62
CA GLY A 269 9.68 17.48 -26.37
C GLY A 269 11.10 16.91 -26.30
N ALA A 270 11.37 15.94 -25.41
CA ALA A 270 12.63 15.18 -25.48
C ALA A 270 12.67 14.31 -26.75
N SER A 271 13.82 14.26 -27.42
CA SER A 271 14.04 13.44 -28.60
C SER A 271 14.21 11.96 -28.23
N SER A 272 13.92 11.05 -29.16
CA SER A 272 14.10 9.58 -29.03
C SER A 272 15.56 9.11 -28.87
N HIS A 273 16.47 10.03 -28.64
CA HIS A 273 17.92 9.84 -28.58
C HIS A 273 18.53 10.37 -27.27
N THR A 274 17.72 10.91 -26.35
CA THR A 274 18.18 11.42 -25.05
C THR A 274 17.16 11.06 -23.97
N LEU A 275 17.52 10.10 -23.12
CA LEU A 275 16.73 9.65 -21.99
C LEU A 275 17.32 10.15 -20.68
N LYS A 276 16.51 10.17 -19.63
CA LYS A 276 16.92 10.54 -18.28
C LYS A 276 16.39 9.56 -17.26
N TYR A 277 17.27 9.19 -16.33
CA TYR A 277 16.93 8.29 -15.23
C TYR A 277 17.22 8.98 -13.91
N VAL A 278 16.21 9.03 -13.05
CA VAL A 278 16.33 9.47 -11.66
C VAL A 278 16.86 8.30 -10.85
N ILE A 279 18.05 8.48 -10.28
CA ILE A 279 18.70 7.50 -9.42
C ILE A 279 18.50 7.96 -7.97
N ASN A 280 17.67 7.23 -7.22
CA ASN A 280 17.37 7.58 -5.83
C ASN A 280 18.61 7.44 -4.93
N PRO A 281 18.65 8.09 -3.75
CA PRO A 281 19.73 7.92 -2.78
C PRO A 281 19.97 6.45 -2.43
N ASN A 282 21.23 6.05 -2.30
CA ASN A 282 21.60 4.77 -1.69
C ASN A 282 21.71 4.96 -0.18
N GLU A 283 20.68 4.53 0.54
CA GLU A 283 20.70 4.60 2.00
C GLU A 283 21.52 3.46 2.66
N THR A 284 21.99 2.49 1.87
CA THR A 284 22.70 1.28 2.34
C THR A 284 24.22 1.44 2.32
N TYR A 285 24.90 0.60 3.11
CA TYR A 285 26.37 0.61 3.27
C TYR A 285 27.11 -0.24 2.23
N ASP A 286 26.40 -0.84 1.28
CA ASP A 286 26.93 -1.62 0.17
C ASP A 286 26.79 -0.83 -1.14
N SER A 287 27.78 -0.95 -2.04
CA SER A 287 27.65 -0.44 -3.41
C SER A 287 26.62 -1.28 -4.17
N ARG A 288 25.63 -0.63 -4.80
CA ARG A 288 24.60 -1.31 -5.59
C ARG A 288 24.80 -1.05 -7.07
N SER A 289 24.47 -2.03 -7.91
CA SER A 289 24.50 -1.87 -9.37
C SER A 289 23.28 -2.48 -10.02
N ALA A 290 22.89 -1.92 -11.16
CA ALA A 290 21.79 -2.40 -11.98
C ALA A 290 22.07 -2.09 -13.45
N GLN A 291 21.39 -2.82 -14.34
CA GLN A 291 21.57 -2.71 -15.78
C GLN A 291 20.26 -2.38 -16.49
N ILE A 292 20.28 -1.36 -17.35
CA ILE A 292 19.19 -1.04 -18.29
C ILE A 292 19.63 -1.55 -19.66
N ILE A 293 18.84 -2.44 -20.26
CA ILE A 293 19.16 -3.07 -21.56
C ILE A 293 18.29 -2.43 -22.65
N TYR A 294 18.94 -2.01 -23.74
CA TYR A 294 18.32 -1.44 -24.93
C TYR A 294 18.46 -2.46 -26.06
N PHE A 295 17.36 -2.87 -26.66
CA PHE A 295 17.33 -4.00 -27.61
C PHE A 295 16.46 -3.67 -28.82
N ASP A 296 16.81 -4.18 -30.01
CA ASP A 296 15.96 -4.03 -31.19
C ASP A 296 14.66 -4.82 -30.96
N LYS A 297 13.51 -4.16 -31.11
CA LYS A 297 12.18 -4.81 -30.96
C LYS A 297 11.98 -5.95 -31.95
N ASN A 298 12.67 -5.91 -33.09
CA ASN A 298 12.57 -6.89 -34.17
C ASN A 298 13.64 -7.99 -34.06
N ASN A 299 14.73 -7.74 -33.33
CA ASN A 299 15.83 -8.68 -33.13
C ASN A 299 16.47 -8.52 -31.74
N THR A 300 15.94 -9.22 -30.74
CA THR A 300 16.43 -9.15 -29.35
C THR A 300 17.86 -9.65 -29.12
N ALA A 301 18.56 -10.15 -30.16
CA ALA A 301 19.98 -10.45 -30.10
C ALA A 301 20.88 -9.22 -30.38
N SER A 302 20.33 -8.15 -30.99
CA SER A 302 20.99 -6.85 -31.08
C SER A 302 20.58 -6.00 -29.88
N ALA A 303 21.50 -5.83 -28.93
CA ALA A 303 21.26 -5.09 -27.70
C ALA A 303 22.54 -4.48 -27.10
N ASP A 304 22.38 -3.34 -26.44
CA ASP A 304 23.41 -2.61 -25.68
C ASP A 304 22.95 -2.43 -24.22
N THR A 305 23.89 -2.32 -23.27
CA THR A 305 23.62 -2.42 -21.82
C THR A 305 24.28 -1.31 -21.02
N LEU A 306 23.45 -0.41 -20.49
CA LEU A 306 23.87 0.63 -19.56
C LEU A 306 24.02 0.05 -18.14
N THR A 307 25.23 0.06 -17.61
CA THR A 307 25.51 -0.32 -16.21
C THR A 307 25.58 0.92 -15.32
N ILE A 308 24.66 1.01 -14.36
CA ILE A 308 24.63 2.07 -13.35
C ILE A 308 25.18 1.46 -12.06
N MET A 309 26.31 2.00 -11.58
CA MET A 309 26.86 1.69 -10.26
C MET A 309 26.60 2.89 -9.35
N GLN A 310 26.01 2.65 -8.18
CA GLN A 310 25.88 3.66 -7.13
C GLN A 310 26.76 3.25 -5.96
N VAL A 311 27.60 4.17 -5.50
CA VAL A 311 28.52 3.92 -4.37
C VAL A 311 27.75 3.65 -3.08
N GLN A 312 28.40 2.97 -2.13
CA GLN A 312 27.85 2.86 -0.77
C GLN A 312 27.71 4.24 -0.12
N LYS A 313 26.80 4.34 0.85
CA LYS A 313 26.69 5.49 1.75
C LYS A 313 27.94 5.64 2.61
N ASP A 314 28.61 6.79 2.52
CA ASP A 314 29.70 7.17 3.42
C ASP A 314 29.18 7.21 4.87
N ALA A 315 29.78 6.41 5.74
CA ALA A 315 29.22 6.15 7.06
C ALA A 315 30.29 5.85 8.11
N ILE A 316 30.16 6.53 9.24
CA ILE A 316 30.66 6.06 10.54
C ILE A 316 29.44 5.51 11.27
N VAL A 317 29.45 4.22 11.60
CA VAL A 317 28.41 3.54 12.38
C VAL A 317 29.02 3.12 13.72
N ILE A 318 28.38 3.49 14.83
CA ILE A 318 28.82 3.14 16.18
C ILE A 318 27.71 2.33 16.85
N ALA A 319 28.05 1.21 17.48
CA ALA A 319 27.07 0.28 18.06
C ALA A 319 26.28 0.89 19.23
N ASN A 320 26.91 1.73 20.04
CA ASN A 320 26.29 2.50 21.13
C ASN A 320 26.69 3.97 21.03
N ASN A 321 25.70 4.88 20.98
CA ASN A 321 25.91 6.32 20.99
C ASN A 321 25.86 6.94 22.40
N GLU A 322 25.55 6.15 23.43
CA GLU A 322 25.61 6.56 24.83
C GLU A 322 26.21 5.47 25.71
N TYR A 323 27.04 5.85 26.67
CA TYR A 323 27.60 4.98 27.69
C TYR A 323 27.35 5.61 29.07
N THR A 324 26.60 4.93 29.93
CA THR A 324 26.52 5.25 31.36
C THR A 324 27.55 4.44 32.13
N ILE A 325 28.34 5.12 32.95
CA ILE A 325 29.48 4.61 33.72
C ILE A 325 29.25 4.87 35.21
N ASP A 326 29.73 3.97 36.06
CA ASP A 326 29.67 4.13 37.52
C ASP A 326 30.70 5.16 38.03
N ALA A 327 30.62 5.48 39.32
CA ALA A 327 31.58 6.37 39.96
C ALA A 327 33.02 5.86 39.78
N LYS A 328 33.28 4.56 40.01
CA LYS A 328 34.63 3.97 39.98
C LYS A 328 35.33 4.11 38.62
N GLY A 329 34.56 4.12 37.52
CA GLY A 329 35.11 4.25 36.18
C GLY A 329 35.62 2.92 35.62
N GLN A 330 35.73 2.84 34.29
CA GLN A 330 36.19 1.64 33.59
C GLN A 330 36.74 1.97 32.20
N THR A 331 37.45 1.02 31.60
CA THR A 331 37.69 1.05 30.15
C THR A 331 36.42 0.64 29.40
N ILE A 332 35.93 1.49 28.50
CA ILE A 332 34.86 1.16 27.55
C ILE A 332 35.44 0.67 26.22
N GLU A 333 34.73 -0.24 25.57
CA GLU A 333 34.95 -0.60 24.16
C GLU A 333 33.86 0.02 23.29
N VAL A 334 34.27 0.86 22.35
CA VAL A 334 33.45 1.44 21.30
C VAL A 334 33.61 0.57 20.06
N GLU A 335 32.61 -0.27 19.79
CA GLU A 335 32.53 -0.99 18.52
C GLU A 335 31.97 -0.07 17.43
N LEU A 336 32.72 0.07 16.34
CA LEU A 336 32.39 0.91 15.20
C LEU A 336 32.74 0.21 13.89
N SER A 337 31.99 0.53 12.84
CA SER A 337 32.34 0.20 11.46
C SER A 337 32.34 1.49 10.65
N SER A 338 33.39 1.71 9.87
CA SER A 338 33.53 2.86 8.99
C SER A 338 34.03 2.39 7.62
N ASN A 339 33.45 2.93 6.56
CA ASN A 339 33.95 2.78 5.19
C ASN A 339 34.77 3.99 4.71
N ILE A 340 34.92 5.00 5.58
CA ILE A 340 35.69 6.24 5.36
C ILE A 340 36.74 6.46 6.46
N ASP A 341 37.77 7.24 6.16
CA ASP A 341 38.74 7.71 7.15
C ASP A 341 38.09 8.70 8.14
N TYR A 342 38.44 8.54 9.43
CA TYR A 342 37.91 9.35 10.51
C TYR A 342 38.98 9.73 11.55
N THR A 343 38.76 10.87 12.18
CA THR A 343 39.48 11.37 13.34
C THR A 343 38.63 11.16 14.60
N ILE A 344 39.28 11.19 15.77
CA ILE A 344 38.61 11.09 17.08
C ILE A 344 39.01 12.31 17.91
N SER A 345 38.02 13.02 18.46
CA SER A 345 38.21 14.07 19.45
C SER A 345 37.38 13.82 20.70
N ILE A 346 37.88 14.30 21.84
CA ILE A 346 37.17 14.31 23.13
C ILE A 346 36.87 15.78 23.43
N ALA A 347 35.64 16.08 23.82
CA ALA A 347 35.20 17.43 24.17
C ALA A 347 35.99 17.98 25.37
N ASP A 348 36.11 19.32 25.48
CA ASP A 348 36.98 19.96 26.48
C ASP A 348 36.59 19.61 27.93
N ASP A 349 35.31 19.40 28.19
CA ASP A 349 34.75 18.95 29.47
C ASP A 349 35.11 17.48 29.84
N GLY A 350 35.64 16.71 28.89
CA GLY A 350 36.01 15.29 29.05
C GLY A 350 37.50 15.04 29.23
N LYS A 351 38.37 15.97 28.83
CA LYS A 351 39.82 15.70 28.64
C LYS A 351 40.57 15.26 29.90
N ASP A 352 40.11 15.68 31.07
CA ASP A 352 40.74 15.36 32.36
C ASP A 352 40.35 13.96 32.89
N TRP A 353 39.30 13.34 32.36
CA TRP A 353 38.75 12.06 32.87
C TRP A 353 38.40 11.01 31.81
N ILE A 354 38.44 11.36 30.52
CA ILE A 354 38.32 10.45 29.38
C ILE A 354 39.63 10.46 28.61
N SER A 355 40.28 9.31 28.47
CA SER A 355 41.49 9.18 27.66
C SER A 355 41.41 8.03 26.67
N ARG A 356 41.96 8.20 25.47
CA ARG A 356 42.05 7.14 24.46
C ARG A 356 43.12 6.13 24.87
N VAL A 357 42.84 4.84 24.76
CA VAL A 357 43.85 3.80 24.92
C VAL A 357 44.56 3.59 23.58
N GLU A 358 45.84 3.94 23.52
CA GLU A 358 46.68 3.76 22.33
C GLU A 358 47.00 2.26 22.12
N ASN A 359 46.46 1.65 21.07
CA ASN A 359 46.75 0.27 20.69
C ASN A 359 48.18 0.16 20.10
N THR A 360 49.02 -0.69 20.68
CA THR A 360 50.38 -0.93 20.18
C THR A 360 50.37 -1.73 18.87
N ARG A 361 50.86 -1.10 17.78
CA ARG A 361 51.22 -1.66 16.45
C ARG A 361 50.66 -3.06 16.10
N ALA A 362 49.41 -3.14 15.63
CA ALA A 362 49.01 -3.88 14.41
C ALA A 362 47.47 -3.93 14.25
N LEU A 363 47.02 -3.96 12.98
CA LEU A 363 45.65 -4.22 12.51
C LEU A 363 44.57 -3.19 12.91
N THR A 364 43.66 -2.94 11.96
CA THR A 364 42.45 -2.15 12.15
C THR A 364 41.42 -2.95 12.95
N THR A 365 41.34 -2.69 14.27
CA THR A 365 40.30 -3.28 15.12
C THR A 365 38.95 -2.59 14.88
N LYS A 366 37.86 -3.36 14.78
CA LYS A 366 36.46 -2.84 14.85
C LYS A 366 36.14 -2.10 16.15
N LYS A 367 37.05 -2.11 17.11
CA LYS A 367 36.87 -1.55 18.46
C LYS A 367 37.96 -0.52 18.75
N VAL A 368 37.55 0.65 19.24
CA VAL A 368 38.40 1.66 19.87
C VAL A 368 38.12 1.64 21.37
N LYS A 369 39.14 1.82 22.22
CA LYS A 369 38.96 1.79 23.68
C LYS A 369 39.26 3.15 24.29
N PHE A 370 38.46 3.51 25.29
CA PHE A 370 38.65 4.72 26.09
C PHE A 370 38.64 4.35 27.57
N ASN A 371 39.57 4.90 28.33
CA ASN A 371 39.58 4.79 29.77
C ASN A 371 38.81 5.94 30.39
N ILE A 372 37.81 5.62 31.21
CA ILE A 372 37.01 6.58 31.98
C ILE A 372 37.53 6.53 33.43
N ALA A 373 38.13 7.62 33.90
CA ALA A 373 38.69 7.72 35.24
C ALA A 373 37.60 7.81 36.33
N GLU A 374 37.96 7.55 37.59
CA GLU A 374 37.02 7.61 38.72
C GLU A 374 36.43 9.02 38.91
N ASN A 375 35.14 9.09 39.24
CA ASN A 375 34.41 10.29 39.64
C ASN A 375 34.13 10.23 41.14
N THR A 376 34.93 10.98 41.91
CA THR A 376 34.85 11.05 43.38
C THR A 376 33.88 12.12 43.90
N SER A 377 33.17 12.82 43.01
CA SER A 377 32.11 13.77 43.35
C SER A 377 30.74 13.09 43.38
N ASP A 378 29.82 13.53 44.25
CA ASP A 378 28.43 13.04 44.31
C ASP A 378 27.59 13.44 43.07
N ASP A 379 28.08 14.42 42.29
CA ASP A 379 27.49 14.87 41.04
C ASP A 379 27.91 14.00 39.84
N SER A 380 26.96 13.74 38.95
CA SER A 380 27.21 13.08 37.67
C SER A 380 27.82 14.04 36.65
N ARG A 381 28.88 13.63 35.97
CA ARG A 381 29.53 14.39 34.90
C ARG A 381 29.20 13.81 33.52
N ILE A 382 29.09 14.67 32.52
CA ILE A 382 28.79 14.29 31.12
C ILE A 382 29.85 14.92 30.21
N SER A 383 30.28 14.18 29.19
CA SER A 383 31.11 14.69 28.09
C SER A 383 30.82 13.90 26.80
N HIS A 384 31.46 14.26 25.69
CA HIS A 384 31.25 13.69 24.37
C HIS A 384 32.55 13.27 23.69
N ILE A 385 32.51 12.15 22.97
CA ILE A 385 33.56 11.68 22.09
C ILE A 385 33.04 11.75 20.66
N THR A 386 33.66 12.59 19.83
CA THR A 386 33.29 12.79 18.42
C THR A 386 34.18 11.97 17.51
N PHE A 387 33.57 11.24 16.59
CA PHE A 387 34.20 10.56 15.47
C PHE A 387 33.84 11.36 14.21
N ALA A 388 34.82 11.97 13.53
CA ALA A 388 34.57 12.88 12.42
C ALA A 388 35.48 12.63 11.23
N SER A 389 34.89 12.49 10.06
CA SER A 389 35.57 12.34 8.77
C SER A 389 35.87 13.70 8.11
N GLY A 390 36.79 13.70 7.15
CA GLY A 390 37.15 14.91 6.40
C GLY A 390 36.05 15.45 5.46
N ASN A 391 34.98 14.68 5.20
CA ASN A 391 33.88 15.09 4.30
C ASN A 391 32.59 15.48 5.04
N GLY A 392 32.62 15.54 6.38
CA GLY A 392 31.53 16.05 7.21
C GLY A 392 30.63 14.99 7.86
N VAL A 393 30.77 13.70 7.51
CA VAL A 393 30.13 12.62 8.27
C VAL A 393 30.74 12.56 9.66
N SER A 394 29.90 12.68 10.69
CA SER A 394 30.32 12.60 12.09
C SER A 394 29.31 11.85 12.96
N GLN A 395 29.81 11.26 14.04
CA GLN A 395 29.03 10.61 15.09
C GLN A 395 29.53 11.09 16.45
N ASN A 396 28.61 11.23 17.41
CA ASN A 396 28.93 11.61 18.78
C ASN A 396 28.52 10.50 19.73
N ILE A 397 29.42 10.12 20.64
CA ILE A 397 29.12 9.27 21.78
C ILE A 397 29.00 10.17 23.02
N LYS A 398 27.86 10.11 23.71
CA LYS A 398 27.66 10.75 25.01
C LYS A 398 28.15 9.81 26.11
N ILE A 399 29.06 10.29 26.95
CA ILE A 399 29.56 9.58 28.13
C ILE A 399 28.93 10.23 29.35
N ILE A 400 28.09 9.48 30.06
CA ILE A 400 27.56 9.88 31.37
C ILE A 400 28.34 9.09 32.43
N GLN A 401 29.01 9.76 33.34
CA GLN A 401 29.55 9.11 34.52
C GLN A 401 28.78 9.55 35.75
N GLN A 402 28.27 8.57 36.51
CA GLN A 402 27.55 8.82 37.74
C GLN A 402 28.47 9.41 38.82
N GLY A 403 27.86 10.11 39.77
CA GLY A 403 28.55 10.54 40.98
C GLY A 403 28.77 9.37 41.93
N ALA A 404 29.67 9.57 42.89
CA ALA A 404 29.85 8.69 44.04
C ALA A 404 28.50 8.43 44.73
N LEU A 405 28.21 7.16 45.00
CA LEU A 405 27.02 6.77 45.76
C LEU A 405 27.40 6.64 47.23
N PRO A 406 26.62 7.21 48.17
CA PRO A 406 26.72 6.85 49.59
C PRO A 406 26.61 5.33 49.73
N VAL A 407 27.57 4.69 50.40
CA VAL A 407 27.62 3.22 50.54
C VAL A 407 27.23 2.81 51.95
N ILE A 408 26.23 1.93 52.06
CA ILE A 408 25.87 1.27 53.32
C ILE A 408 26.18 -0.23 53.22
N HIS A 409 26.78 -0.78 54.28
CA HIS A 409 27.05 -2.21 54.40
C HIS A 409 26.12 -2.83 55.44
N VAL A 410 25.34 -3.82 55.03
CA VAL A 410 24.38 -4.54 55.88
C VAL A 410 24.97 -5.91 56.22
N GLU A 411 25.64 -6.01 57.37
CA GLU A 411 26.26 -7.27 57.82
C GLU A 411 25.20 -8.34 58.11
N THR A 412 24.14 -7.97 58.84
CA THR A 412 23.02 -8.86 59.20
C THR A 412 21.73 -8.40 58.51
N ALA A 413 21.11 -9.29 57.73
CA ALA A 413 19.86 -8.98 57.03
C ALA A 413 18.72 -8.64 58.00
N GLY A 414 17.90 -7.64 57.65
CA GLY A 414 16.82 -7.08 58.45
C GLY A 414 17.24 -5.90 59.33
N THR A 415 18.47 -5.38 59.17
CA THR A 415 19.02 -4.29 60.01
C THR A 415 19.21 -2.95 59.28
N LEU A 416 18.89 -2.85 57.98
CA LEU A 416 19.08 -1.62 57.19
C LEU A 416 18.38 -0.39 57.82
N SER A 417 17.23 -0.60 58.44
CA SER A 417 16.45 0.43 59.13
C SER A 417 17.10 0.99 60.41
N GLY A 418 18.14 0.32 60.94
CA GLY A 418 18.97 0.81 62.04
C GLY A 418 20.30 1.44 61.58
N LEU A 419 20.61 1.37 60.28
CA LEU A 419 21.82 1.95 59.67
C LEU A 419 21.55 3.28 58.96
N ILE A 420 20.28 3.60 58.71
CA ILE A 420 19.81 4.87 58.15
C ILE A 420 19.00 5.60 59.22
N ASP A 421 19.41 6.82 59.59
CA ASP A 421 18.65 7.66 60.50
C ASP A 421 17.28 8.00 59.89
N SER A 422 16.22 7.76 60.66
CA SER A 422 14.83 7.94 60.24
C SER A 422 14.48 9.40 59.91
N SER A 423 15.25 10.37 60.40
CA SER A 423 15.07 11.80 60.13
C SER A 423 15.52 12.21 58.73
N VAL A 424 16.64 11.67 58.23
CA VAL A 424 17.18 11.97 56.88
C VAL A 424 16.78 10.94 55.82
N LYS A 425 16.06 9.87 56.20
CA LYS A 425 15.68 8.77 55.30
C LYS A 425 15.07 9.25 53.97
N ASP A 426 14.15 10.21 54.03
CA ASP A 426 13.47 10.75 52.85
C ASP A 426 14.24 11.91 52.17
N GLU A 427 15.46 12.22 52.62
CA GLU A 427 16.40 13.12 51.92
C GLU A 427 17.37 12.34 51.00
N ILE A 428 17.49 11.01 51.20
CA ILE A 428 18.42 10.14 50.45
C ILE A 428 17.85 9.85 49.05
N THR A 429 18.36 10.57 48.05
CA THR A 429 17.99 10.40 46.63
C THR A 429 18.83 9.37 45.88
N LYS A 430 20.05 9.05 46.35
CA LYS A 430 20.95 8.07 45.74
C LYS A 430 21.58 7.19 46.84
N LEU A 431 21.68 5.89 46.62
CA LEU A 431 22.26 4.95 47.60
C LEU A 431 22.87 3.72 46.92
N LYS A 432 24.01 3.24 47.43
CA LYS A 432 24.55 1.90 47.18
C LYS A 432 24.45 1.06 48.45
N ILE A 433 24.03 -0.19 48.31
CA ILE A 433 23.96 -1.15 49.42
C ILE A 433 24.80 -2.37 49.09
N THR A 434 25.48 -2.90 50.10
CA THR A 434 26.33 -4.08 50.04
C THR A 434 26.04 -5.00 51.23
N GLY A 435 26.34 -6.29 51.11
CA GLY A 435 26.09 -7.26 52.19
C GLY A 435 24.74 -7.99 52.04
N ASN A 436 24.05 -8.29 53.13
CA ASN A 436 22.95 -9.25 53.16
C ASN A 436 21.59 -8.53 53.35
N LEU A 437 20.63 -8.72 52.44
CA LEU A 437 19.28 -8.14 52.56
C LEU A 437 18.18 -9.22 52.59
N ASN A 438 17.10 -8.96 53.34
CA ASN A 438 15.88 -9.75 53.40
C ASN A 438 14.63 -8.90 53.11
N SER A 439 13.44 -9.50 53.25
CA SER A 439 12.14 -8.84 53.01
C SER A 439 11.89 -7.61 53.90
N THR A 440 12.41 -7.57 55.13
CA THR A 440 12.30 -6.42 56.04
C THR A 440 13.09 -5.21 55.53
N ASP A 441 14.30 -5.45 54.99
CA ASP A 441 15.10 -4.37 54.39
C ASP A 441 14.44 -3.83 53.11
N MET A 442 13.87 -4.73 52.29
CA MET A 442 13.12 -4.36 51.08
C MET A 442 11.86 -3.56 51.42
N GLU A 443 11.13 -3.92 52.49
CA GLU A 443 10.01 -3.11 52.97
C GLU A 443 10.46 -1.72 53.48
N PHE A 444 11.65 -1.62 54.08
CA PHE A 444 12.21 -0.32 54.45
C PHE A 444 12.57 0.53 53.22
N LEU A 445 13.21 -0.06 52.21
CA LEU A 445 13.56 0.58 50.94
C LEU A 445 12.33 1.08 50.19
N ARG A 446 11.28 0.25 50.08
CA ARG A 446 9.98 0.61 49.48
C ARG A 446 9.26 1.75 50.21
N LYS A 447 9.72 2.11 51.41
CA LYS A 447 9.25 3.25 52.22
C LYS A 447 10.24 4.44 52.24
N MET A 448 11.22 4.50 51.36
CA MET A 448 12.01 5.73 51.07
C MET A 448 11.30 6.49 49.95
N LYS A 449 10.86 7.72 50.20
CA LYS A 449 10.03 8.46 49.23
C LYS A 449 10.82 9.04 48.06
N GLU A 450 12.01 9.58 48.33
CA GLU A 450 12.78 10.35 47.34
C GLU A 450 13.93 9.54 46.69
N ILE A 451 14.03 8.24 46.96
CA ILE A 451 15.08 7.38 46.38
C ILE A 451 14.90 7.28 44.85
N GLN A 452 15.91 7.75 44.12
CA GLN A 452 15.93 7.80 42.65
C GLN A 452 16.95 6.82 42.05
N VAL A 453 18.11 6.63 42.69
CA VAL A 453 19.16 5.72 42.21
C VAL A 453 19.52 4.73 43.31
N LEU A 454 19.37 3.43 43.03
CA LEU A 454 19.66 2.36 43.98
C LEU A 454 20.58 1.29 43.37
N ASP A 455 21.83 1.24 43.83
CA ASP A 455 22.79 0.20 43.42
C ASP A 455 22.82 -0.93 44.45
N LEU A 456 22.43 -2.14 44.03
CA LEU A 456 22.42 -3.36 44.84
C LEU A 456 23.38 -4.41 44.27
N SER A 457 24.35 -4.05 43.40
CA SER A 457 25.25 -4.99 42.71
C SER A 457 25.92 -6.02 43.63
N GLU A 458 26.30 -5.58 44.82
CA GLU A 458 27.08 -6.30 45.84
C GLU A 458 26.18 -6.79 47.01
N VAL A 459 24.89 -7.02 46.75
CA VAL A 459 23.92 -7.60 47.70
C VAL A 459 23.80 -9.11 47.53
N ASN A 460 23.79 -9.83 48.65
CA ASN A 460 23.33 -11.21 48.77
C ASN A 460 21.83 -11.25 49.07
N MET A 461 21.05 -11.82 48.16
CA MET A 461 19.62 -12.03 48.36
C MET A 461 19.37 -13.21 49.32
N THR A 462 18.75 -12.95 50.47
CA THR A 462 18.31 -14.01 51.41
C THR A 462 16.83 -14.37 51.27
N SER A 463 16.12 -13.75 50.33
CA SER A 463 14.70 -13.99 50.04
C SER A 463 14.35 -13.56 48.60
N PRO A 464 13.30 -14.11 47.95
CA PRO A 464 12.80 -13.66 46.65
C PRO A 464 12.30 -12.21 46.66
N TRP A 465 12.33 -11.54 45.51
CA TRP A 465 11.94 -10.13 45.34
C TRP A 465 10.49 -9.93 44.88
N GLU A 466 9.55 -10.68 45.46
CA GLU A 466 8.11 -10.47 45.23
C GLU A 466 7.70 -9.06 45.70
N SER A 467 7.15 -8.24 44.79
CA SER A 467 6.72 -6.85 45.03
C SER A 467 7.79 -5.95 45.71
N ALA A 468 9.08 -6.24 45.52
CA ALA A 468 10.17 -5.62 46.29
C ALA A 468 10.18 -4.08 46.25
N PHE A 469 10.00 -3.47 45.08
CA PHE A 469 9.96 -2.02 44.87
C PHE A 469 8.58 -1.54 44.42
N GLN A 470 7.52 -2.30 44.67
CA GLN A 470 6.17 -1.97 44.22
C GLN A 470 5.75 -0.56 44.68
N ASN A 471 5.27 0.27 43.75
CA ASN A 471 4.91 1.69 43.92
C ASN A 471 6.07 2.63 44.33
N CYS A 472 7.34 2.25 44.15
CA CYS A 472 8.48 3.18 44.24
C CYS A 472 8.48 4.16 43.05
N LYS A 473 7.59 5.16 43.10
CA LYS A 473 7.34 6.11 42.00
C LYS A 473 8.53 7.01 41.65
N SER A 474 9.37 7.33 42.63
CA SER A 474 10.53 8.20 42.49
C SER A 474 11.78 7.47 41.98
N LEU A 475 11.79 6.14 42.01
CA LEU A 475 12.94 5.33 41.59
C LEU A 475 13.14 5.46 40.08
N VAL A 476 14.25 6.07 39.67
CA VAL A 476 14.65 6.34 38.28
C VAL A 476 15.50 5.20 37.72
N SER A 477 16.42 4.66 38.53
CA SER A 477 17.26 3.52 38.14
C SER A 477 17.59 2.59 39.30
N ILE A 478 17.74 1.30 38.97
CA ILE A 478 18.19 0.25 39.90
C ILE A 478 19.24 -0.66 39.25
N THR A 479 20.23 -1.09 40.02
CA THR A 479 21.17 -2.16 39.62
C THR A 479 20.91 -3.41 40.45
N LEU A 480 20.61 -4.53 39.77
CA LEU A 480 20.29 -5.82 40.36
C LEU A 480 21.57 -6.58 40.80
N PRO A 481 21.56 -7.30 41.93
CA PRO A 481 22.74 -7.97 42.47
C PRO A 481 23.32 -9.06 41.57
N ASP A 482 24.63 -9.29 41.70
CA ASP A 482 25.31 -10.47 41.13
C ASP A 482 24.65 -11.79 41.61
N SER A 483 24.06 -11.81 42.82
CA SER A 483 23.40 -12.97 43.41
C SER A 483 21.98 -13.27 42.88
N MET A 484 21.38 -12.41 42.06
CA MET A 484 20.00 -12.61 41.60
C MET A 484 19.87 -13.78 40.61
N THR A 485 19.07 -14.77 40.99
CA THR A 485 18.67 -15.92 40.16
C THR A 485 17.28 -15.78 39.53
N SER A 486 16.36 -15.09 40.20
CA SER A 486 15.03 -14.77 39.69
C SER A 486 14.58 -13.37 40.10
N LEU A 487 13.92 -12.67 39.18
CA LEU A 487 13.09 -11.51 39.51
C LEU A 487 11.72 -12.01 40.00
N GLY A 488 11.25 -11.48 41.14
CA GLY A 488 9.94 -11.85 41.68
C GLY A 488 8.78 -11.16 40.97
N ASN A 489 7.56 -11.67 41.13
CA ASN A 489 6.39 -11.07 40.51
C ASN A 489 6.17 -9.64 41.04
N TYR A 490 5.70 -8.74 40.16
CA TYR A 490 5.38 -7.35 40.50
C TYR A 490 6.52 -6.54 41.13
N ALA A 491 7.78 -6.97 40.98
CA ALA A 491 8.95 -6.37 41.63
C ALA A 491 9.08 -4.84 41.40
N PHE A 492 8.61 -4.35 40.25
CA PHE A 492 8.61 -2.93 39.85
C PHE A 492 7.21 -2.39 39.48
N ASP A 493 6.13 -3.07 39.87
CA ASP A 493 4.74 -2.65 39.57
C ASP A 493 4.43 -1.30 40.26
N GLY A 494 4.05 -0.29 39.46
CA GLY A 494 3.84 1.10 39.88
C GLY A 494 5.09 1.98 39.93
N CYS A 495 6.27 1.51 39.48
CA CYS A 495 7.51 2.29 39.41
C CYS A 495 7.55 3.28 38.23
N LYS A 496 6.59 4.20 38.15
CA LYS A 496 6.40 5.10 37.00
C LYS A 496 7.57 6.02 36.63
N GLY A 497 8.47 6.31 37.58
CA GLY A 497 9.70 7.07 37.32
C GLY A 497 10.85 6.24 36.73
N LEU A 498 10.74 4.91 36.77
CA LEU A 498 11.85 4.00 36.45
C LEU A 498 12.10 3.98 34.95
N ILE A 499 13.33 4.31 34.55
CA ILE A 499 13.79 4.31 33.16
C ILE A 499 14.93 3.31 32.92
N ALA A 500 15.54 2.76 33.98
CA ALA A 500 16.60 1.75 33.87
C ALA A 500 16.54 0.67 34.98
N ILE A 501 16.48 -0.59 34.55
CA ILE A 501 16.75 -1.80 35.34
C ILE A 501 18.04 -2.40 34.79
N ASN A 502 19.14 -2.27 35.53
CA ASN A 502 20.46 -2.74 35.11
C ASN A 502 20.79 -4.07 35.79
N ALA A 503 21.37 -5.03 35.06
CA ALA A 503 21.97 -6.22 35.66
C ALA A 503 23.41 -5.92 36.07
N SER A 504 23.83 -6.32 37.28
CA SER A 504 25.24 -6.24 37.65
C SER A 504 26.12 -7.09 36.72
N LYS A 505 27.36 -6.63 36.50
CA LYS A 505 28.31 -7.14 35.50
C LYS A 505 28.56 -8.64 35.62
N ASN A 506 28.58 -9.18 36.84
CA ASN A 506 28.89 -10.59 37.11
C ASN A 506 27.62 -11.44 37.34
N ASN A 507 26.41 -10.87 37.29
CA ASN A 507 25.17 -11.63 37.39
C ASN A 507 25.13 -12.71 36.30
N SER A 508 24.82 -13.96 36.67
CA SER A 508 24.91 -15.12 35.77
C SER A 508 23.63 -15.40 34.96
N ASN A 509 22.50 -14.79 35.31
CA ASN A 509 21.18 -15.10 34.76
C ASN A 509 20.63 -13.98 33.86
N TYR A 510 21.11 -12.75 34.04
CA TYR A 510 20.60 -11.54 33.39
C TYR A 510 21.68 -10.70 32.74
N THR A 511 21.26 -9.92 31.74
CA THR A 511 22.01 -8.77 31.21
C THR A 511 21.07 -7.58 31.04
N SER A 512 21.59 -6.39 30.81
CA SER A 512 20.78 -5.20 30.54
C SER A 512 21.32 -4.40 29.37
N ILE A 513 20.41 -4.00 28.48
CA ILE A 513 20.70 -3.20 27.27
C ILE A 513 19.80 -1.98 27.33
N ASP A 514 20.37 -0.77 27.28
CA ASP A 514 19.63 0.50 27.39
C ASP A 514 18.65 0.53 28.60
N GLY A 515 19.10 0.07 29.76
CA GLY A 515 18.29 0.02 30.98
C GLY A 515 17.08 -0.94 30.93
N VAL A 516 17.00 -1.83 29.95
CA VAL A 516 15.98 -2.89 29.86
C VAL A 516 16.62 -4.22 30.23
N LEU A 517 15.91 -5.03 31.01
CA LEU A 517 16.39 -6.31 31.52
C LEU A 517 16.12 -7.46 30.53
N TYR A 518 17.13 -8.27 30.27
CA TYR A 518 17.09 -9.46 29.41
C TYR A 518 17.70 -10.67 30.15
N ASP A 519 17.45 -11.88 29.65
CA ASP A 519 18.24 -13.07 30.05
C ASP A 519 19.73 -12.87 29.73
N LYS A 520 20.61 -13.69 30.31
CA LYS A 520 22.07 -13.51 30.15
C LYS A 520 22.55 -13.49 28.70
N ASN A 521 21.83 -14.16 27.79
CA ASN A 521 22.18 -14.24 26.36
C ASN A 521 21.58 -13.09 25.52
N GLY A 522 20.68 -12.27 26.08
CA GLY A 522 20.00 -11.19 25.35
C GLY A 522 18.98 -11.70 24.32
N THR A 523 18.43 -12.89 24.53
CA THR A 523 17.48 -13.60 23.66
C THR A 523 16.02 -13.49 24.12
N THR A 524 15.78 -13.22 25.40
CA THR A 524 14.46 -13.00 25.99
C THR A 524 14.45 -11.67 26.72
N LEU A 525 13.51 -10.80 26.36
CA LEU A 525 13.28 -9.55 27.09
C LEU A 525 12.43 -9.86 28.34
N ILE A 526 12.98 -9.56 29.52
CA ILE A 526 12.42 -9.92 30.83
C ILE A 526 11.57 -8.78 31.39
N GLN A 527 12.12 -7.56 31.46
CA GLN A 527 11.41 -6.41 32.01
C GLN A 527 11.90 -5.09 31.41
N CYS A 528 10.98 -4.35 30.81
CA CYS A 528 11.11 -2.94 30.50
C CYS A 528 10.64 -2.10 31.70
N PRO A 529 11.33 -1.00 32.05
CA PRO A 529 10.88 -0.04 33.05
C PRO A 529 9.59 0.70 32.65
N GLU A 530 8.68 0.98 33.60
CA GLU A 530 7.38 1.63 33.33
C GLU A 530 7.52 3.04 32.73
N GLY A 531 8.53 3.80 33.18
CA GLY A 531 8.78 5.17 32.77
C GLY A 531 9.49 5.31 31.42
N LYS A 532 10.00 4.21 30.84
CA LYS A 532 10.77 4.24 29.58
C LYS A 532 9.85 4.56 28.39
N ALA A 533 10.07 5.71 27.75
CA ALA A 533 9.19 6.25 26.72
C ALA A 533 9.39 5.67 25.31
N SER A 534 10.59 5.16 25.03
CA SER A 534 10.98 4.53 23.77
C SER A 534 12.02 3.43 24.02
N ILE A 535 12.04 2.44 23.13
CA ILE A 535 12.93 1.26 23.20
C ILE A 535 13.19 0.74 21.78
N THR A 536 14.40 0.28 21.53
CA THR A 536 14.71 -0.61 20.40
C THR A 536 14.96 -2.01 20.96
N ILE A 537 14.16 -2.99 20.54
CA ILE A 537 14.38 -4.40 20.89
C ILE A 537 15.45 -4.96 19.93
N PRO A 538 16.56 -5.55 20.41
CA PRO A 538 17.58 -6.13 19.53
C PRO A 538 17.07 -7.31 18.68
N GLU A 539 17.57 -7.45 17.45
CA GLU A 539 17.12 -8.49 16.50
C GLU A 539 17.36 -9.94 16.96
N GLN A 540 18.32 -10.18 17.87
CA GLN A 540 18.54 -11.53 18.44
C GLN A 540 17.51 -11.93 19.52
N VAL A 541 16.58 -11.05 19.89
CA VAL A 541 15.50 -11.36 20.84
C VAL A 541 14.45 -12.24 20.16
N SER A 542 14.28 -13.46 20.66
CA SER A 542 13.34 -14.46 20.15
C SER A 542 12.05 -14.55 20.98
N SER A 543 12.03 -13.97 22.18
CA SER A 543 10.90 -14.03 23.11
C SER A 543 10.74 -12.74 23.94
N ILE A 544 9.50 -12.39 24.27
CA ILE A 544 9.14 -11.33 25.23
C ILE A 544 8.41 -12.01 26.39
N ALA A 545 8.86 -11.81 27.63
CA ALA A 545 8.33 -12.49 28.81
C ALA A 545 6.92 -12.00 29.22
N ASP A 546 6.28 -12.75 30.13
CA ASP A 546 5.04 -12.34 30.80
C ASP A 546 5.24 -10.98 31.49
N ALA A 547 4.25 -10.09 31.35
CA ALA A 547 4.24 -8.73 31.90
C ALA A 547 5.43 -7.81 31.54
N ALA A 548 6.28 -8.16 30.56
CA ALA A 548 7.57 -7.51 30.32
C ALA A 548 7.50 -6.00 29.99
N PHE A 549 6.41 -5.49 29.42
CA PHE A 549 6.11 -4.05 29.23
C PHE A 549 4.85 -3.61 29.99
N SER A 550 4.36 -4.43 30.93
CA SER A 550 3.17 -4.13 31.71
C SER A 550 3.33 -2.78 32.39
N ARG A 551 2.31 -1.92 32.26
CA ARG A 551 2.29 -0.53 32.74
C ARG A 551 3.43 0.36 32.21
N CYS A 552 4.04 0.08 31.05
CA CYS A 552 4.86 1.08 30.35
C CYS A 552 4.01 2.27 29.88
N THR A 553 3.63 3.18 30.80
CA THR A 553 2.65 4.25 30.55
C THR A 553 3.19 5.35 29.66
N ASN A 554 4.52 5.41 29.47
CA ASN A 554 5.17 6.41 28.62
C ASN A 554 5.44 5.88 27.20
N LEU A 555 5.27 4.58 26.94
CA LEU A 555 5.47 3.97 25.62
C LEU A 555 4.33 4.37 24.68
N THR A 556 4.66 5.06 23.58
CA THR A 556 3.67 5.63 22.64
C THR A 556 3.50 4.84 21.35
N SER A 557 4.54 4.11 20.93
CA SER A 557 4.53 3.19 19.79
C SER A 557 5.61 2.11 19.95
N MET A 558 5.47 0.98 19.24
CA MET A 558 6.49 -0.07 19.20
C MET A 558 6.48 -0.84 17.87
N ILE A 559 7.67 -1.29 17.45
CA ILE A 559 7.87 -2.32 16.43
C ILE A 559 8.53 -3.51 17.13
N ILE A 560 7.93 -4.69 17.03
CA ILE A 560 8.54 -5.93 17.50
C ILE A 560 9.40 -6.51 16.35
N PRO A 561 10.68 -6.88 16.58
CA PRO A 561 11.58 -7.34 15.52
C PRO A 561 11.26 -8.76 15.05
N ASN A 562 11.67 -9.10 13.83
CA ASN A 562 11.32 -10.36 13.17
C ASN A 562 11.96 -11.61 13.82
N GLY A 563 12.91 -11.43 14.74
CA GLY A 563 13.41 -12.52 15.60
C GLY A 563 12.37 -13.06 16.58
N VAL A 564 11.40 -12.23 17.02
CA VAL A 564 10.45 -12.61 18.08
C VAL A 564 9.42 -13.60 17.57
N THR A 565 9.29 -14.72 18.28
CA THR A 565 8.38 -15.83 17.97
C THR A 565 7.28 -16.03 19.01
N ASN A 566 7.51 -15.58 20.24
CA ASN A 566 6.62 -15.75 21.39
C ASN A 566 6.51 -14.43 22.18
N ILE A 567 5.30 -14.11 22.66
CA ILE A 567 5.04 -12.97 23.55
C ILE A 567 4.21 -13.46 24.74
N GLY A 568 4.66 -13.16 25.96
CA GLY A 568 4.03 -13.59 27.20
C GLY A 568 2.66 -12.98 27.50
N SER A 569 2.05 -13.48 28.57
CA SER A 569 0.76 -13.03 29.10
C SER A 569 0.88 -11.65 29.73
N GLY A 570 -0.09 -10.76 29.47
CA GLY A 570 -0.10 -9.39 29.96
C GLY A 570 1.07 -8.52 29.49
N ALA A 571 1.84 -8.96 28.47
CA ALA A 571 3.13 -8.37 28.12
C ALA A 571 3.07 -6.86 27.84
N PHE A 572 1.99 -6.34 27.25
CA PHE A 572 1.75 -4.91 27.04
C PHE A 572 0.51 -4.40 27.79
N SER A 573 0.07 -5.11 28.83
CA SER A 573 -1.12 -4.69 29.57
C SER A 573 -0.88 -3.33 30.23
N ASN A 574 -1.91 -2.47 30.28
CA ASN A 574 -1.83 -1.14 30.88
C ASN A 574 -0.77 -0.21 30.25
N CYS A 575 -0.28 -0.48 29.02
CA CYS A 575 0.43 0.50 28.21
C CYS A 575 -0.55 1.58 27.71
N ILE A 576 -1.04 2.43 28.62
CA ILE A 576 -2.18 3.33 28.39
C ILE A 576 -1.96 4.33 27.25
N SER A 577 -0.71 4.73 26.99
CA SER A 577 -0.34 5.69 25.93
C SER A 577 0.01 5.04 24.59
N LEU A 578 0.00 3.70 24.49
CA LEU A 578 0.41 2.98 23.28
C LEU A 578 -0.61 3.18 22.16
N THR A 579 -0.27 4.01 21.18
CA THR A 579 -1.18 4.38 20.08
C THR A 579 -1.16 3.41 18.91
N SER A 580 -0.02 2.72 18.70
CA SER A 580 0.20 1.74 17.64
C SER A 580 1.28 0.72 18.04
N ILE A 581 1.12 -0.52 17.59
CA ILE A 581 2.16 -1.55 17.68
C ILE A 581 2.14 -2.45 16.45
N THR A 582 3.33 -2.82 15.96
CA THR A 582 3.48 -3.80 14.87
C THR A 582 3.93 -5.13 15.43
N ILE A 583 3.13 -6.18 15.20
CA ILE A 583 3.44 -7.57 15.56
C ILE A 583 3.83 -8.31 14.27
N PRO A 584 5.08 -8.79 14.11
CA PRO A 584 5.54 -9.43 12.90
C PRO A 584 4.95 -10.85 12.74
N ASN A 585 4.90 -11.33 11.50
CA ASN A 585 4.42 -12.69 11.19
C ASN A 585 5.33 -13.81 11.74
N SER A 586 6.51 -13.50 12.28
CA SER A 586 7.33 -14.45 13.05
C SER A 586 6.66 -14.90 14.35
N VAL A 587 5.76 -14.09 14.92
CA VAL A 587 5.04 -14.41 16.16
C VAL A 587 4.02 -15.52 15.93
N THR A 588 4.20 -16.64 16.62
CA THR A 588 3.33 -17.83 16.55
C THR A 588 2.47 -18.00 17.81
N SER A 589 2.87 -17.37 18.93
CA SER A 589 2.20 -17.47 20.22
C SER A 589 2.10 -16.10 20.92
N ILE A 590 0.93 -15.79 21.48
CA ILE A 590 0.69 -14.66 22.38
C ILE A 590 -0.07 -15.14 23.63
N GLY A 591 0.32 -14.64 24.81
CA GLY A 591 -0.37 -14.94 26.07
C GLY A 591 -1.69 -14.18 26.24
N ASP A 592 -2.46 -14.56 27.27
CA ASP A 592 -3.72 -13.89 27.64
C ASP A 592 -3.45 -12.44 28.14
N TYR A 593 -4.44 -11.56 28.10
CA TYR A 593 -4.38 -10.14 28.55
C TYR A 593 -3.35 -9.24 27.85
N ILE A 594 -2.76 -9.67 26.73
CA ILE A 594 -1.57 -9.03 26.11
C ILE A 594 -1.64 -7.50 25.96
N PHE A 595 -2.76 -6.92 25.52
CA PHE A 595 -2.98 -5.46 25.39
C PHE A 595 -4.15 -4.95 26.26
N GLN A 596 -4.50 -5.68 27.33
CA GLN A 596 -5.57 -5.28 28.24
C GLN A 596 -5.33 -3.84 28.76
N TRP A 597 -6.32 -2.96 28.68
CA TRP A 597 -6.21 -1.53 29.04
C TRP A 597 -5.22 -0.68 28.23
N CYS A 598 -4.85 -1.07 27.01
CA CYS A 598 -4.23 -0.16 26.02
C CYS A 598 -5.26 0.84 25.46
N VAL A 599 -5.69 1.80 26.29
CA VAL A 599 -6.83 2.68 26.01
C VAL A 599 -6.64 3.60 24.79
N GLU A 600 -5.40 3.97 24.44
CA GLU A 600 -5.07 4.80 23.26
C GLU A 600 -4.81 4.01 21.96
N LEU A 601 -4.78 2.66 21.99
CA LEU A 601 -4.45 1.84 20.82
C LEU A 601 -5.53 1.97 19.75
N LYS A 602 -5.18 2.50 18.57
CA LYS A 602 -6.16 2.91 17.54
C LYS A 602 -6.56 1.78 16.59
N SER A 603 -5.60 0.94 16.24
CA SER A 603 -5.77 -0.18 15.29
C SER A 603 -4.76 -1.30 15.58
N ILE A 604 -5.11 -2.52 15.16
CA ILE A 604 -4.20 -3.67 15.22
C ILE A 604 -4.40 -4.59 14.01
N THR A 605 -3.32 -5.21 13.55
CA THR A 605 -3.36 -6.36 12.62
C THR A 605 -2.84 -7.59 13.36
N ILE A 606 -3.64 -8.65 13.36
CA ILE A 606 -3.27 -9.93 13.96
C ILE A 606 -2.40 -10.72 12.96
N PRO A 607 -1.20 -11.18 13.33
CA PRO A 607 -0.25 -11.79 12.39
C PRO A 607 -0.75 -13.13 11.81
N THR A 608 -0.31 -13.45 10.59
CA THR A 608 -0.81 -14.59 9.79
C THR A 608 -0.47 -15.97 10.35
N ASN A 609 0.49 -16.07 11.27
CA ASN A 609 0.90 -17.34 11.86
C ASN A 609 0.23 -17.65 13.21
N LEU A 610 -0.43 -16.67 13.84
CA LEU A 610 -1.11 -16.87 15.12
C LEU A 610 -2.41 -17.68 14.94
N LYS A 611 -2.58 -18.74 15.73
CA LYS A 611 -3.77 -19.63 15.64
C LYS A 611 -4.96 -19.21 16.49
N SER A 612 -4.75 -18.45 17.57
CA SER A 612 -5.86 -17.90 18.35
C SER A 612 -5.55 -16.55 18.94
N ILE A 613 -6.53 -15.65 18.91
CA ILE A 613 -6.51 -14.43 19.70
C ILE A 613 -6.80 -14.84 21.16
N SER A 614 -5.91 -14.45 22.07
CA SER A 614 -5.89 -14.91 23.47
C SER A 614 -7.01 -14.29 24.31
N ARG A 615 -7.25 -14.82 25.53
CA ARG A 615 -8.33 -14.30 26.39
C ARG A 615 -8.06 -12.86 26.74
N PHE A 616 -9.09 -12.02 26.70
CA PHE A 616 -9.02 -10.61 27.08
C PHE A 616 -7.91 -9.80 26.37
N ALA A 617 -7.45 -10.26 25.19
CA ALA A 617 -6.28 -9.74 24.49
C ALA A 617 -6.32 -8.21 24.29
N PHE A 618 -7.48 -7.66 23.94
CA PHE A 618 -7.72 -6.23 23.74
C PHE A 618 -8.81 -5.68 24.67
N LEU A 619 -9.09 -6.35 25.79
CA LEU A 619 -10.11 -5.91 26.76
C LEU A 619 -9.84 -4.46 27.20
N SER A 620 -10.85 -3.60 27.07
CA SER A 620 -10.78 -2.17 27.36
C SER A 620 -9.76 -1.37 26.52
N CYS A 621 -9.42 -1.82 25.31
CA CYS A 621 -8.75 -0.96 24.31
C CYS A 621 -9.76 0.09 23.77
N TRP A 622 -10.05 1.12 24.57
CA TRP A 622 -11.19 2.00 24.32
C TRP A 622 -11.18 2.72 22.97
N LYS A 623 -10.02 3.16 22.46
CA LYS A 623 -9.87 3.79 21.15
C LYS A 623 -9.63 2.82 19.98
N LEU A 624 -9.65 1.50 20.22
CA LEU A 624 -9.48 0.51 19.15
C LEU A 624 -10.67 0.58 18.21
N SER A 625 -10.40 1.02 16.97
CA SER A 625 -11.41 1.41 15.99
C SER A 625 -11.40 0.54 14.74
N SER A 626 -10.30 -0.17 14.49
CA SER A 626 -10.12 -1.09 13.37
C SER A 626 -9.26 -2.30 13.79
N VAL A 627 -9.70 -3.49 13.41
CA VAL A 627 -9.04 -4.76 13.72
C VAL A 627 -8.98 -5.61 12.45
N THR A 628 -7.78 -5.97 12.01
CA THR A 628 -7.57 -6.91 10.91
C THR A 628 -7.24 -8.29 11.48
N ILE A 629 -8.18 -9.24 11.36
CA ILE A 629 -7.95 -10.66 11.71
C ILE A 629 -7.46 -11.38 10.46
N SER A 630 -6.26 -11.96 10.49
CA SER A 630 -5.69 -12.73 9.38
C SER A 630 -6.21 -14.18 9.34
N ASP A 631 -6.23 -14.79 8.14
CA ASP A 631 -6.71 -16.15 7.87
C ASP A 631 -5.96 -17.28 8.62
N GLY A 632 -4.86 -16.96 9.31
CA GLY A 632 -4.19 -17.87 10.22
C GLY A 632 -4.98 -18.20 11.49
N VAL A 633 -5.86 -17.29 11.91
CA VAL A 633 -6.61 -17.36 13.16
C VAL A 633 -7.78 -18.32 13.01
N THR A 634 -7.81 -19.35 13.85
CA THR A 634 -8.90 -20.34 13.90
C THR A 634 -9.81 -20.16 15.12
N ARG A 635 -9.35 -19.43 16.15
CA ARG A 635 -10.11 -19.20 17.39
C ARG A 635 -10.03 -17.77 17.92
N ILE A 636 -11.15 -17.25 18.42
CA ILE A 636 -11.24 -15.99 19.17
C ILE A 636 -11.70 -16.33 20.59
N ASN A 637 -10.82 -16.13 21.58
CA ASN A 637 -11.10 -16.48 22.98
C ASN A 637 -12.06 -15.49 23.67
N GLU A 638 -12.49 -15.88 24.87
CA GLU A 638 -13.28 -15.10 25.82
C GLU A 638 -12.75 -13.67 26.00
N GLY A 639 -13.66 -12.69 25.90
CA GLY A 639 -13.36 -11.27 26.11
C GLY A 639 -12.30 -10.65 25.19
N ALA A 640 -11.85 -11.33 24.13
CA ALA A 640 -10.73 -10.92 23.28
C ALA A 640 -10.82 -9.47 22.78
N PHE A 641 -12.02 -9.01 22.45
CA PHE A 641 -12.34 -7.63 22.05
C PHE A 641 -13.43 -7.00 22.93
N ALA A 642 -13.51 -7.37 24.21
CA ALA A 642 -14.51 -6.80 25.11
C ALA A 642 -14.24 -5.32 25.42
N ALA A 643 -15.29 -4.50 25.44
CA ALA A 643 -15.23 -3.05 25.73
C ALA A 643 -14.23 -2.23 24.88
N CYS A 644 -13.95 -2.65 23.64
CA CYS A 644 -13.31 -1.85 22.59
C CYS A 644 -14.27 -0.76 22.08
N LYS A 645 -14.51 0.27 22.91
CA LYS A 645 -15.63 1.22 22.74
C LYS A 645 -15.65 1.98 21.41
N SER A 646 -14.53 2.22 20.74
CA SER A 646 -14.47 2.87 19.43
C SER A 646 -14.61 1.93 18.22
N LEU A 647 -14.77 0.62 18.43
CA LEU A 647 -14.85 -0.36 17.34
C LEU A 647 -16.23 -0.30 16.68
N VAL A 648 -16.28 0.16 15.42
CA VAL A 648 -17.55 0.37 14.68
C VAL A 648 -18.00 -0.88 13.92
N SER A 649 -17.05 -1.66 13.42
CA SER A 649 -17.28 -2.95 12.77
C SER A 649 -16.08 -3.89 12.95
N ILE A 650 -16.34 -5.19 12.88
CA ILE A 650 -15.30 -6.24 12.86
C ILE A 650 -15.71 -7.33 11.87
N THR A 651 -14.74 -8.00 11.25
CA THR A 651 -14.99 -9.09 10.28
C THR A 651 -14.34 -10.38 10.76
N ILE A 652 -15.14 -11.45 10.80
CA ILE A 652 -14.71 -12.81 11.11
C ILE A 652 -14.31 -13.52 9.80
N PRO A 653 -13.03 -13.84 9.56
CA PRO A 653 -12.58 -14.48 8.32
C PRO A 653 -13.03 -15.94 8.22
N GLY A 654 -12.97 -16.53 7.01
CA GLY A 654 -13.42 -17.90 6.75
C GLY A 654 -12.74 -18.99 7.59
N SER A 655 -11.53 -18.71 8.11
CA SER A 655 -10.70 -19.59 8.94
C SER A 655 -11.19 -19.78 10.38
N VAL A 656 -11.97 -18.84 10.93
CA VAL A 656 -12.39 -18.87 12.34
C VAL A 656 -13.47 -19.94 12.53
N THR A 657 -13.15 -20.94 13.35
CA THR A 657 -14.02 -22.09 13.64
C THR A 657 -14.48 -22.16 15.09
N ASN A 658 -13.93 -21.31 15.97
CA ASN A 658 -14.37 -21.21 17.36
C ASN A 658 -14.33 -19.75 17.86
N ILE A 659 -15.47 -19.25 18.34
CA ILE A 659 -15.61 -17.97 19.03
C ILE A 659 -16.20 -18.29 20.41
N SER A 660 -15.51 -17.88 21.48
CA SER A 660 -16.02 -18.02 22.85
C SER A 660 -17.14 -17.02 23.15
N GLU A 661 -17.93 -17.31 24.18
CA GLU A 661 -18.86 -16.33 24.76
C GLU A 661 -18.13 -15.05 25.20
N ASN A 662 -18.84 -13.93 25.19
CA ASN A 662 -18.30 -12.60 25.51
C ASN A 662 -17.08 -12.12 24.69
N ALA A 663 -16.67 -12.81 23.63
CA ALA A 663 -15.49 -12.44 22.82
C ALA A 663 -15.52 -11.01 22.26
N MET A 664 -16.71 -10.41 22.07
CA MET A 664 -16.92 -9.06 21.53
C MET A 664 -17.96 -8.25 22.33
N SER A 665 -18.11 -8.54 23.63
CA SER A 665 -19.16 -7.94 24.48
C SER A 665 -18.85 -6.50 24.91
N GLY A 666 -19.88 -5.74 25.30
CA GLY A 666 -19.74 -4.36 25.79
C GLY A 666 -19.21 -3.35 24.77
N ASN A 667 -19.21 -3.67 23.47
CA ASN A 667 -18.73 -2.80 22.40
C ASN A 667 -19.79 -1.77 21.99
N GLN A 668 -19.81 -0.64 22.71
CA GLN A 668 -20.88 0.34 22.72
C GLN A 668 -21.15 1.07 21.39
N ASN A 669 -20.17 1.13 20.47
CA ASN A 669 -20.34 1.71 19.12
C ASN A 669 -20.30 0.66 17.99
N LEU A 670 -20.21 -0.63 18.31
CA LEU A 670 -20.17 -1.69 17.29
C LEU A 670 -21.54 -1.78 16.64
N THR A 671 -21.59 -1.58 15.33
CA THR A 671 -22.82 -1.61 14.53
C THR A 671 -22.99 -2.91 13.76
N SER A 672 -21.89 -3.60 13.46
CA SER A 672 -21.84 -4.83 12.67
C SER A 672 -20.69 -5.75 13.09
N ILE A 673 -21.01 -7.03 13.27
CA ILE A 673 -20.07 -8.15 13.22
C ILE A 673 -20.32 -8.83 11.87
N ASN A 674 -19.40 -8.62 10.92
CA ASN A 674 -19.45 -9.23 9.61
C ASN A 674 -18.82 -10.62 9.66
N VAL A 675 -19.27 -11.53 8.80
CA VAL A 675 -18.69 -12.87 8.67
C VAL A 675 -18.40 -13.11 7.19
N ASP A 676 -17.24 -13.67 6.90
CA ASP A 676 -16.85 -14.11 5.56
C ASP A 676 -17.88 -15.09 4.98
N LYS A 677 -18.21 -14.91 3.69
CA LYS A 677 -19.11 -15.79 2.93
C LYS A 677 -18.65 -17.26 2.93
N ASP A 678 -17.35 -17.50 3.07
CA ASP A 678 -16.75 -18.84 3.05
C ASP A 678 -16.56 -19.42 4.47
N ASN A 679 -17.01 -18.72 5.53
CA ASN A 679 -16.94 -19.24 6.89
C ASN A 679 -17.91 -20.43 7.10
N SER A 680 -17.37 -21.54 7.63
CA SER A 680 -18.09 -22.80 7.80
C SER A 680 -18.81 -22.97 9.15
N LYS A 681 -18.76 -21.98 10.04
CA LYS A 681 -19.23 -22.08 11.44
C LYS A 681 -20.14 -20.95 11.90
N TYR A 682 -20.14 -19.80 11.23
CA TYR A 682 -20.88 -18.61 11.63
C TYR A 682 -21.62 -17.98 10.44
N LEU A 683 -22.57 -17.09 10.71
CA LEU A 683 -22.96 -16.06 9.74
C LEU A 683 -23.31 -14.73 10.41
N SER A 684 -23.49 -13.71 9.59
CA SER A 684 -24.01 -12.41 9.98
C SER A 684 -25.39 -12.19 9.36
N ILE A 685 -26.37 -11.77 10.16
CA ILE A 685 -27.67 -11.28 9.68
C ILE A 685 -27.84 -9.86 10.21
N ASP A 686 -27.96 -8.89 9.31
CA ASP A 686 -28.00 -7.44 9.61
C ASP A 686 -26.84 -6.95 10.52
N GLY A 687 -25.69 -7.64 10.50
CA GLY A 687 -24.55 -7.35 11.36
C GLY A 687 -24.60 -8.01 12.76
N VAL A 688 -25.60 -8.82 13.08
CA VAL A 688 -25.64 -9.66 14.31
C VAL A 688 -24.97 -11.01 14.03
N LEU A 689 -24.16 -11.50 14.96
CA LEU A 689 -23.44 -12.77 14.85
C LEU A 689 -24.29 -13.96 15.31
N TYR A 690 -24.33 -15.00 14.47
CA TYR A 690 -24.98 -16.28 14.74
C TYR A 690 -24.03 -17.45 14.43
N ASP A 691 -24.37 -18.64 14.92
CA ASP A 691 -23.90 -19.91 14.38
C ASP A 691 -24.27 -20.09 12.90
N LYS A 692 -23.71 -21.09 12.22
CA LYS A 692 -23.87 -21.32 10.77
C LYS A 692 -25.34 -21.49 10.32
N ASP A 693 -26.22 -21.97 11.19
CA ASP A 693 -27.60 -22.31 10.86
C ASP A 693 -28.62 -21.27 11.38
N ALA A 694 -28.13 -20.19 12.03
CA ALA A 694 -28.94 -19.17 12.71
C ALA A 694 -29.90 -19.76 13.77
N SER A 695 -29.42 -20.78 14.49
CA SER A 695 -30.08 -21.42 15.63
C SER A 695 -29.72 -20.77 16.98
N ILE A 696 -28.55 -20.14 17.08
CA ILE A 696 -28.02 -19.48 18.27
C ILE A 696 -27.63 -18.03 17.93
N LEU A 697 -28.27 -17.06 18.57
CA LEU A 697 -27.80 -15.67 18.54
C LEU A 697 -26.60 -15.56 19.48
N MET A 698 -25.40 -15.35 18.92
CA MET A 698 -24.14 -15.40 19.66
C MET A 698 -23.66 -14.03 20.14
N GLN A 699 -23.77 -12.98 19.32
CA GLN A 699 -23.42 -11.62 19.74
C GLN A 699 -24.20 -10.57 18.94
N CYS A 700 -24.98 -9.75 19.64
CA CYS A 700 -25.51 -8.49 19.16
C CYS A 700 -24.44 -7.38 19.28
N PRO A 701 -24.21 -6.56 18.23
CA PRO A 701 -23.38 -5.36 18.34
C PRO A 701 -24.01 -4.31 19.26
N GLY A 702 -23.25 -3.80 20.24
CA GLY A 702 -23.75 -2.91 21.30
C GLY A 702 -24.17 -1.50 20.84
N GLY A 703 -23.82 -1.10 19.62
CA GLY A 703 -24.28 0.12 18.96
C GLY A 703 -25.66 0.02 18.30
N LYS A 704 -26.30 -1.16 18.29
CA LYS A 704 -27.68 -1.30 17.78
C LYS A 704 -28.71 -0.85 18.81
N THR A 705 -29.70 -0.08 18.36
CA THR A 705 -30.84 0.39 19.17
C THR A 705 -32.04 -0.56 19.14
N SER A 706 -32.13 -1.39 18.11
CA SER A 706 -33.14 -2.44 17.91
C SER A 706 -32.56 -3.52 16.98
N ILE A 707 -33.13 -4.73 17.02
CA ILE A 707 -32.84 -5.82 16.08
C ILE A 707 -34.12 -6.59 15.72
N THR A 708 -34.06 -7.34 14.62
CA THR A 708 -34.99 -8.44 14.34
C THR A 708 -34.27 -9.76 14.59
N ILE A 709 -34.83 -10.63 15.45
CA ILE A 709 -34.33 -11.99 15.65
C ILE A 709 -35.09 -12.92 14.67
N PRO A 710 -34.41 -13.72 13.83
CA PRO A 710 -35.07 -14.70 12.97
C PRO A 710 -35.80 -15.79 13.74
N ASN A 711 -36.91 -16.29 13.18
CA ASN A 711 -37.67 -17.43 13.72
C ASN A 711 -36.93 -18.79 13.61
N THR A 712 -35.69 -18.81 13.14
CA THR A 712 -34.77 -19.98 13.20
C THR A 712 -34.04 -20.07 14.54
N VAL A 713 -33.99 -18.98 15.31
CA VAL A 713 -33.21 -18.92 16.55
C VAL A 713 -33.93 -19.69 17.66
N GLU A 714 -33.29 -20.75 18.13
CA GLU A 714 -33.74 -21.62 19.22
C GLU A 714 -33.13 -21.22 20.58
N ALA A 715 -32.01 -20.50 20.58
CA ALA A 715 -31.30 -20.07 21.78
C ALA A 715 -30.69 -18.66 21.67
N ILE A 716 -30.67 -17.93 22.78
CA ILE A 716 -29.85 -16.72 22.96
C ILE A 716 -28.63 -17.12 23.81
N GLY A 717 -27.42 -16.96 23.26
CA GLY A 717 -26.17 -17.42 23.89
C GLY A 717 -25.73 -16.60 25.12
N GLY A 718 -24.75 -17.12 25.87
CA GLY A 718 -24.17 -16.42 27.01
C GLY A 718 -23.55 -15.08 26.60
N GLY A 719 -23.92 -14.01 27.32
CA GLY A 719 -23.47 -12.65 27.05
C GLY A 719 -23.87 -12.06 25.69
N ALA A 720 -24.84 -12.64 24.97
CA ALA A 720 -25.14 -12.26 23.59
C ALA A 720 -25.49 -10.76 23.39
N PHE A 721 -26.16 -10.13 24.36
CA PHE A 721 -26.45 -8.70 24.42
C PHE A 721 -25.70 -7.99 25.57
N PHE A 722 -24.66 -8.60 26.16
CA PHE A 722 -23.93 -8.03 27.29
C PHE A 722 -23.42 -6.61 26.97
N GLY A 723 -23.84 -5.64 27.78
CA GLY A 723 -23.50 -4.24 27.62
C GLY A 723 -24.09 -3.54 26.39
N CYS A 724 -25.18 -4.06 25.80
CA CYS A 724 -25.92 -3.40 24.71
C CYS A 724 -26.73 -2.19 25.23
N ILE A 725 -26.03 -1.18 25.76
CA ILE A 725 -26.64 0.00 26.40
C ILE A 725 -27.54 0.84 25.47
N ASN A 726 -27.45 0.66 24.14
CA ASN A 726 -28.30 1.39 23.20
C ASN A 726 -29.65 0.71 22.92
N LEU A 727 -29.80 -0.57 23.30
CA LEU A 727 -31.01 -1.36 23.07
C LEU A 727 -32.13 -0.90 24.01
N THR A 728 -33.25 -0.42 23.45
CA THR A 728 -34.37 0.13 24.25
C THR A 728 -35.55 -0.82 24.41
N SER A 729 -35.71 -1.74 23.45
CA SER A 729 -36.75 -2.78 23.39
C SER A 729 -36.29 -3.92 22.47
N ILE A 730 -36.83 -5.13 22.66
CA ILE A 730 -36.55 -6.29 21.83
C ILE A 730 -37.74 -7.25 21.81
N THR A 731 -37.94 -7.93 20.67
CA THR A 731 -38.91 -9.03 20.53
C THR A 731 -38.16 -10.35 20.40
N ILE A 732 -38.38 -11.25 21.35
CA ILE A 732 -37.84 -12.62 21.32
C ILE A 732 -38.88 -13.53 20.63
N PRO A 733 -38.54 -14.27 19.56
CA PRO A 733 -39.49 -15.09 18.83
C PRO A 733 -39.83 -16.39 19.57
N ASN A 734 -41.03 -16.94 19.30
CA ASN A 734 -41.53 -18.17 19.92
C ASN A 734 -40.75 -19.45 19.55
N SER A 735 -39.70 -19.34 18.72
CA SER A 735 -38.73 -20.40 18.47
C SER A 735 -37.71 -20.53 19.62
N VAL A 736 -37.46 -19.47 20.39
CA VAL A 736 -36.44 -19.47 21.45
C VAL A 736 -36.91 -20.28 22.65
N THR A 737 -36.08 -21.23 23.07
CA THR A 737 -36.30 -22.15 24.20
C THR A 737 -35.34 -21.90 25.37
N SER A 738 -34.24 -21.18 25.17
CA SER A 738 -33.26 -20.86 26.21
C SER A 738 -32.65 -19.47 26.09
N ILE A 739 -32.36 -18.87 27.24
CA ILE A 739 -31.63 -17.60 27.40
C ILE A 739 -30.41 -17.85 28.30
N GLY A 740 -29.22 -17.66 27.75
CA GLY A 740 -27.93 -17.97 28.38
C GLY A 740 -27.50 -17.03 29.50
N GLU A 741 -26.36 -17.35 30.13
CA GLU A 741 -25.84 -16.62 31.28
C GLU A 741 -25.46 -15.19 30.91
N GLY A 742 -25.90 -14.21 31.70
CA GLY A 742 -25.65 -12.79 31.43
C GLY A 742 -26.19 -12.28 30.08
N ALA A 743 -27.12 -12.99 29.43
CA ALA A 743 -27.51 -12.75 28.03
C ALA A 743 -27.89 -11.29 27.73
N PHE A 744 -28.60 -10.58 28.62
CA PHE A 744 -28.94 -9.16 28.52
C PHE A 744 -28.28 -8.30 29.61
N GLN A 745 -27.24 -8.81 30.29
CA GLN A 745 -26.59 -8.12 31.39
C GLN A 745 -26.08 -6.74 30.95
N GLY A 746 -26.44 -5.69 31.68
CA GLY A 746 -26.05 -4.31 31.37
C GLY A 746 -26.76 -3.69 30.17
N CYS A 747 -27.90 -4.23 29.71
CA CYS A 747 -28.81 -3.55 28.77
C CYS A 747 -29.54 -2.38 29.47
N ARG A 748 -28.79 -1.38 29.94
CA ARG A 748 -29.27 -0.37 30.90
C ARG A 748 -30.45 0.48 30.44
N ASN A 749 -30.62 0.69 29.14
CA ASN A 749 -31.76 1.43 28.55
C ASN A 749 -32.91 0.54 28.08
N LEU A 750 -32.85 -0.79 28.30
CA LEU A 750 -33.93 -1.72 27.97
C LEU A 750 -35.12 -1.44 28.89
N THR A 751 -36.19 -0.88 28.33
CA THR A 751 -37.38 -0.44 29.10
C THR A 751 -38.38 -1.57 29.33
N SER A 752 -38.49 -2.48 28.36
CA SER A 752 -39.51 -3.52 28.32
C SER A 752 -39.07 -4.69 27.43
N MET A 753 -39.50 -5.90 27.80
CA MET A 753 -39.28 -7.14 27.06
C MET A 753 -40.42 -8.11 27.34
N VAL A 754 -40.79 -8.91 26.35
CA VAL A 754 -41.63 -10.10 26.53
C VAL A 754 -40.78 -11.35 26.34
N ILE A 755 -40.70 -12.19 27.36
CA ILE A 755 -40.14 -13.54 27.25
C ILE A 755 -41.26 -14.48 26.76
N PRO A 756 -41.12 -15.15 25.61
CA PRO A 756 -42.16 -16.02 25.09
C PRO A 756 -42.29 -17.29 25.93
N SER A 757 -43.50 -17.88 25.94
CA SER A 757 -43.81 -19.09 26.72
C SER A 757 -43.11 -20.37 26.22
N SER A 758 -42.36 -20.27 25.12
CA SER A 758 -41.44 -21.30 24.62
C SER A 758 -40.15 -21.40 25.43
N VAL A 759 -39.74 -20.34 26.14
CA VAL A 759 -38.49 -20.33 26.93
C VAL A 759 -38.65 -21.21 28.17
N ILE A 760 -37.86 -22.28 28.22
CA ILE A 760 -37.83 -23.24 29.34
C ILE A 760 -36.72 -22.87 30.32
N ASN A 761 -35.57 -22.44 29.81
CA ASN A 761 -34.37 -22.18 30.61
C ASN A 761 -33.96 -20.70 30.53
N ILE A 762 -33.71 -20.09 31.69
CA ILE A 762 -33.14 -18.74 31.81
C ILE A 762 -32.02 -18.85 32.84
N SER A 763 -30.77 -18.66 32.41
CA SER A 763 -29.59 -18.79 33.28
C SER A 763 -29.41 -17.59 34.22
N GLY A 764 -28.46 -17.73 35.16
CA GLY A 764 -28.05 -16.65 36.07
C GLY A 764 -27.62 -15.37 35.36
N ASN A 765 -27.69 -14.25 36.08
CA ASN A 765 -27.34 -12.90 35.62
C ASN A 765 -28.06 -12.40 34.35
N ALA A 766 -28.99 -13.14 33.76
CA ALA A 766 -29.46 -12.88 32.39
C ALA A 766 -30.07 -11.49 32.16
N PHE A 767 -30.66 -10.85 33.18
CA PHE A 767 -31.15 -9.47 33.14
C PHE A 767 -30.45 -8.54 34.14
N SER A 768 -29.32 -8.95 34.72
CA SER A 768 -28.57 -8.17 35.72
C SER A 768 -28.18 -6.78 35.18
N THR A 769 -28.40 -5.72 35.96
CA THR A 769 -28.18 -4.31 35.62
C THR A 769 -28.95 -3.82 34.37
N CYS A 770 -30.14 -4.37 34.10
CA CYS A 770 -31.14 -3.75 33.24
C CYS A 770 -31.82 -2.57 33.97
N GLU A 771 -31.04 -1.52 34.24
CA GLU A 771 -31.39 -0.39 35.11
C GLU A 771 -32.74 0.29 34.76
N SER A 772 -33.13 0.35 33.48
CA SER A 772 -34.40 0.96 33.02
C SER A 772 -35.59 0.00 32.87
N LEU A 773 -35.46 -1.29 33.20
CA LEU A 773 -36.49 -2.29 32.96
C LEU A 773 -37.67 -2.12 33.94
N VAL A 774 -38.81 -1.63 33.46
CA VAL A 774 -39.95 -1.24 34.32
C VAL A 774 -40.79 -2.43 34.76
N SER A 775 -40.93 -3.43 33.89
CA SER A 775 -41.71 -4.65 34.09
C SER A 775 -41.23 -5.78 33.18
N ILE A 776 -41.35 -7.03 33.66
CA ILE A 776 -41.08 -8.22 32.87
C ILE A 776 -42.01 -9.37 33.30
N THR A 777 -42.36 -10.24 32.35
CA THR A 777 -43.14 -11.46 32.63
C THR A 777 -42.21 -12.67 32.57
N ILE A 778 -42.08 -13.38 33.69
CA ILE A 778 -41.41 -14.69 33.73
C ILE A 778 -42.42 -15.74 33.21
N PRO A 779 -42.08 -16.59 32.23
CA PRO A 779 -43.03 -17.56 31.68
C PRO A 779 -43.26 -18.73 32.65
N ASN A 780 -44.48 -19.31 32.61
CA ASN A 780 -44.92 -20.38 33.51
C ASN A 780 -44.12 -21.70 33.41
N SER A 781 -43.26 -21.84 32.40
CA SER A 781 -42.28 -22.90 32.23
C SER A 781 -41.15 -22.88 33.27
N VAL A 782 -40.86 -21.71 33.85
CA VAL A 782 -39.72 -21.50 34.76
C VAL A 782 -40.01 -22.08 36.14
N THR A 783 -39.13 -22.98 36.60
CA THR A 783 -39.20 -23.65 37.91
C THR A 783 -38.21 -23.11 38.94
N CYS A 784 -37.24 -22.28 38.52
CA CYS A 784 -36.27 -21.63 39.39
C CYS A 784 -35.98 -20.21 38.91
N ILE A 785 -35.84 -19.26 39.84
CA ILE A 785 -35.37 -17.90 39.56
C ILE A 785 -33.88 -17.89 39.91
N GLU A 786 -33.03 -17.94 38.88
CA GLU A 786 -31.59 -18.16 39.00
C GLU A 786 -30.79 -17.00 39.64
N SER A 787 -29.54 -17.29 40.03
CA SER A 787 -28.71 -16.34 40.79
C SER A 787 -28.52 -15.04 40.04
N HIS A 788 -28.60 -13.91 40.74
CA HIS A 788 -28.49 -12.56 40.18
C HIS A 788 -29.41 -12.25 38.97
N LEU A 789 -30.47 -13.02 38.72
CA LEU A 789 -31.24 -12.94 37.47
C LEU A 789 -31.75 -11.53 37.15
N PHE A 790 -32.21 -10.79 38.16
CA PHE A 790 -32.68 -9.41 38.09
C PHE A 790 -31.89 -8.45 39.00
N ASP A 791 -30.69 -8.85 39.43
CA ASP A 791 -29.74 -8.02 40.18
C ASP A 791 -29.64 -6.61 39.56
N GLY A 792 -29.82 -5.54 40.34
CA GLY A 792 -29.68 -4.16 39.88
C GLY A 792 -30.72 -3.70 38.86
N CYS A 793 -31.88 -4.37 38.73
CA CYS A 793 -33.03 -3.86 37.96
C CYS A 793 -33.74 -2.74 38.74
N THR A 794 -33.08 -1.60 38.90
CA THR A 794 -33.51 -0.51 39.78
C THR A 794 -34.84 0.16 39.39
N SER A 795 -35.29 0.05 38.14
CA SER A 795 -36.61 0.53 37.70
C SER A 795 -37.74 -0.51 37.77
N LEU A 796 -37.47 -1.76 38.19
CA LEU A 796 -38.45 -2.85 38.16
C LEU A 796 -39.54 -2.65 39.22
N THR A 797 -40.66 -2.05 38.83
CA THR A 797 -41.73 -1.63 39.76
C THR A 797 -42.57 -2.78 40.29
N THR A 798 -42.82 -3.78 39.43
CA THR A 798 -43.73 -4.90 39.68
C THR A 798 -43.24 -6.17 39.00
N LEU A 799 -43.46 -7.32 39.65
CA LEU A 799 -43.10 -8.64 39.15
C LEU A 799 -44.12 -9.67 39.64
N THR A 800 -44.53 -10.59 38.76
CA THR A 800 -45.26 -11.80 39.15
C THR A 800 -44.34 -13.00 39.09
N ILE A 801 -44.17 -13.70 40.21
CA ILE A 801 -43.47 -14.99 40.26
C ILE A 801 -44.47 -16.10 39.85
N PRO A 802 -44.17 -16.94 38.84
CA PRO A 802 -45.08 -18.01 38.43
C PRO A 802 -45.32 -19.06 39.51
N ASN A 803 -46.54 -19.62 39.54
CA ASN A 803 -46.97 -20.69 40.46
C ASN A 803 -46.26 -22.06 40.24
N ASN A 804 -45.25 -22.12 39.37
CA ASN A 804 -44.41 -23.28 39.14
C ASN A 804 -42.97 -23.09 39.68
N VAL A 805 -42.62 -21.90 40.18
CA VAL A 805 -41.29 -21.63 40.75
C VAL A 805 -41.15 -22.32 42.11
N ILE A 806 -40.14 -23.17 42.23
CA ILE A 806 -39.85 -23.97 43.43
C ILE A 806 -38.80 -23.27 44.32
N SER A 807 -37.88 -22.51 43.71
CA SER A 807 -36.83 -21.81 44.45
C SER A 807 -36.39 -20.49 43.82
N ILE A 808 -35.91 -19.58 44.68
CA ILE A 808 -35.34 -18.27 44.33
C ILE A 808 -33.88 -18.24 44.83
N LYS A 809 -32.94 -17.93 43.93
CA LYS A 809 -31.49 -18.06 44.17
C LYS A 809 -30.83 -16.84 44.81
N GLU A 810 -29.51 -16.97 45.03
CA GLU A 810 -28.69 -15.93 45.65
C GLU A 810 -28.73 -14.64 44.83
N CYS A 811 -28.96 -13.52 45.53
CA CYS A 811 -29.04 -12.17 44.94
C CYS A 811 -30.04 -12.00 43.77
N ALA A 812 -31.03 -12.90 43.61
CA ALA A 812 -31.94 -12.94 42.45
C ALA A 812 -32.61 -11.59 42.12
N PHE A 813 -32.98 -10.80 43.15
CA PHE A 813 -33.54 -9.45 43.07
C PHE A 813 -32.72 -8.44 43.89
N TRP A 814 -31.42 -8.69 44.07
CA TRP A 814 -30.53 -7.79 44.80
C TRP A 814 -30.57 -6.38 44.19
N ASN A 815 -30.79 -5.35 45.01
CA ASN A 815 -30.94 -3.96 44.57
C ASN A 815 -32.01 -3.78 43.45
N CYS A 816 -33.10 -4.56 43.47
CA CYS A 816 -34.35 -4.22 42.77
C CYS A 816 -35.07 -3.07 43.50
N SER A 817 -34.39 -1.93 43.65
CA SER A 817 -34.81 -0.82 44.49
C SER A 817 -36.09 -0.11 44.00
N GLY A 818 -36.58 -0.39 42.80
CA GLY A 818 -37.89 0.06 42.30
C GLY A 818 -39.09 -0.80 42.73
N LEU A 819 -38.87 -2.01 43.24
CA LEU A 819 -39.92 -3.00 43.49
C LEU A 819 -40.79 -2.60 44.69
N VAL A 820 -42.09 -2.37 44.46
CA VAL A 820 -43.01 -1.84 45.49
C VAL A 820 -43.65 -2.95 46.35
N SER A 821 -43.98 -4.09 45.76
CA SER A 821 -44.52 -5.25 46.48
C SER A 821 -44.11 -6.56 45.84
N ILE A 822 -44.10 -7.64 46.63
CA ILE A 822 -43.83 -9.00 46.12
C ILE A 822 -44.71 -10.06 46.79
N THR A 823 -45.31 -10.91 45.96
CA THR A 823 -46.07 -12.10 46.38
C THR A 823 -45.27 -13.35 46.05
N ILE A 824 -44.84 -14.09 47.06
CA ILE A 824 -44.21 -15.39 46.89
C ILE A 824 -45.32 -16.46 46.73
N PRO A 825 -45.34 -17.27 45.66
CA PRO A 825 -46.40 -18.27 45.46
C PRO A 825 -46.16 -19.55 46.28
N ASN A 826 -47.26 -20.27 46.58
CA ASN A 826 -47.27 -21.52 47.36
C ASN A 826 -46.41 -22.67 46.80
N SER A 827 -45.84 -22.53 45.61
CA SER A 827 -44.87 -23.46 45.02
C SER A 827 -43.45 -23.27 45.57
N VAL A 828 -43.10 -22.08 46.06
CA VAL A 828 -41.74 -21.76 46.52
C VAL A 828 -41.48 -22.44 47.85
N THR A 829 -40.40 -23.24 47.89
CA THR A 829 -39.94 -23.96 49.07
C THR A 829 -38.59 -23.47 49.59
N ARG A 830 -37.84 -22.71 48.79
CA ARG A 830 -36.48 -22.24 49.13
C ARG A 830 -36.20 -20.85 48.59
N ILE A 831 -35.76 -19.94 49.46
CA ILE A 831 -35.26 -18.62 49.09
C ILE A 831 -33.82 -18.54 49.62
N GLU A 832 -32.86 -18.30 48.73
CA GLU A 832 -31.42 -18.31 49.05
C GLU A 832 -30.91 -16.93 49.51
N ARG A 833 -29.59 -16.78 49.69
CA ARG A 833 -28.97 -15.64 50.37
C ARG A 833 -29.21 -14.31 49.63
N GLN A 834 -29.46 -13.23 50.38
CA GLN A 834 -29.61 -11.85 49.86
C GLN A 834 -30.62 -11.68 48.71
N ALA A 835 -31.57 -12.62 48.55
CA ALA A 835 -32.39 -12.73 47.34
C ALA A 835 -33.27 -11.51 47.03
N PHE A 836 -33.61 -10.68 48.03
CA PHE A 836 -34.31 -9.40 47.89
C PHE A 836 -33.58 -8.26 48.63
N GLU A 837 -32.29 -8.41 48.96
CA GLU A 837 -31.55 -7.38 49.69
C GLU A 837 -31.52 -6.05 48.91
N ALA A 838 -31.60 -4.93 49.62
CA ALA A 838 -31.66 -3.58 49.06
C ALA A 838 -32.84 -3.32 48.08
N CYS A 839 -33.94 -4.08 48.16
CA CYS A 839 -35.23 -3.69 47.58
C CYS A 839 -35.85 -2.51 48.37
N THR A 840 -35.24 -1.32 48.27
CA THR A 840 -35.49 -0.21 49.20
C THR A 840 -36.87 0.44 49.10
N ASN A 841 -37.60 0.33 47.99
CA ASN A 841 -38.99 0.80 47.89
C ASN A 841 -40.04 -0.29 48.21
N LEU A 842 -39.64 -1.47 48.68
CA LEU A 842 -40.56 -2.57 48.98
C LEU A 842 -41.40 -2.24 50.22
N THR A 843 -42.70 -2.00 50.05
CA THR A 843 -43.63 -1.64 51.13
C THR A 843 -44.46 -2.81 51.65
N SER A 844 -44.77 -3.80 50.80
CA SER A 844 -45.63 -4.94 51.17
C SER A 844 -45.07 -6.28 50.65
N VAL A 845 -45.06 -7.30 51.51
CA VAL A 845 -44.50 -8.63 51.21
C VAL A 845 -45.49 -9.73 51.64
N THR A 846 -45.85 -10.63 50.73
CA THR A 846 -46.67 -11.81 51.03
C THR A 846 -45.83 -13.09 50.97
N ILE A 847 -45.78 -13.83 52.09
CA ILE A 847 -44.98 -15.05 52.25
C ILE A 847 -45.89 -16.24 52.60
N PRO A 848 -45.92 -17.30 51.79
CA PRO A 848 -46.73 -18.49 52.00
C PRO A 848 -46.09 -19.43 53.03
N ASN A 849 -46.91 -20.31 53.61
CA ASN A 849 -46.42 -21.38 54.49
C ASN A 849 -45.65 -22.49 53.77
N SER A 850 -45.35 -22.37 52.47
CA SER A 850 -44.62 -23.36 51.68
C SER A 850 -43.10 -23.25 51.82
N VAL A 851 -42.56 -22.08 52.21
CA VAL A 851 -41.09 -21.88 52.29
C VAL A 851 -40.51 -22.67 53.46
N ARG A 852 -39.45 -23.45 53.20
CA ARG A 852 -38.76 -24.36 54.15
C ARG A 852 -37.31 -23.99 54.40
N TYR A 853 -36.72 -23.17 53.54
CA TYR A 853 -35.33 -22.71 53.64
C TYR A 853 -35.25 -21.22 53.38
N TRP A 854 -34.54 -20.53 54.28
CA TRP A 854 -34.17 -19.12 54.19
C TRP A 854 -32.63 -19.02 54.17
N GLY A 855 -32.07 -18.36 53.17
CA GLY A 855 -30.68 -17.92 53.20
C GLY A 855 -30.49 -16.74 54.14
N GLY A 856 -29.24 -16.37 54.44
CA GLY A 856 -28.98 -15.15 55.22
C GLY A 856 -29.42 -13.88 54.46
N TYR A 857 -29.85 -12.87 55.20
CA TYR A 857 -30.04 -11.48 54.71
C TYR A 857 -31.09 -11.30 53.60
N VAL A 858 -32.09 -12.20 53.46
CA VAL A 858 -33.06 -12.17 52.34
C VAL A 858 -33.71 -10.80 52.10
N PHE A 859 -34.21 -10.13 53.15
CA PHE A 859 -34.78 -8.78 53.09
C PHE A 859 -33.93 -7.75 53.86
N TRP A 860 -32.60 -7.90 53.84
CA TRP A 860 -31.71 -6.89 54.40
C TRP A 860 -31.82 -5.57 53.61
N GLU A 861 -31.68 -4.45 54.30
CA GLU A 861 -31.86 -3.07 53.78
C GLU A 861 -33.24 -2.76 53.16
N CYS A 862 -34.23 -3.66 53.28
CA CYS A 862 -35.62 -3.41 52.91
C CYS A 862 -36.36 -2.63 54.02
N SER A 863 -35.92 -1.39 54.29
CA SER A 863 -36.34 -0.60 55.45
C SER A 863 -37.75 0.00 55.35
N ASN A 864 -38.31 0.14 54.15
CA ASN A 864 -39.63 0.73 53.91
C ASN A 864 -40.81 -0.27 53.98
N ILE A 865 -40.58 -1.54 54.34
CA ILE A 865 -41.67 -2.53 54.48
C ILE A 865 -42.61 -2.08 55.61
N SER A 866 -43.84 -1.73 55.25
CA SER A 866 -44.92 -1.34 56.15
C SER A 866 -45.93 -2.46 56.40
N GLU A 867 -45.98 -3.47 55.54
CA GLU A 867 -46.94 -4.58 55.58
C GLU A 867 -46.24 -5.92 55.31
N ILE A 868 -46.45 -6.91 56.17
CA ILE A 868 -45.93 -8.27 56.00
C ILE A 868 -47.09 -9.25 56.20
N HIS A 869 -47.41 -10.04 55.18
CA HIS A 869 -48.45 -11.06 55.23
C HIS A 869 -47.81 -12.45 55.29
N LEU A 870 -48.07 -13.20 56.37
CA LEU A 870 -47.53 -14.55 56.59
C LEU A 870 -48.64 -15.60 56.59
N GLY A 871 -48.49 -16.63 55.76
CA GLY A 871 -49.35 -17.82 55.82
C GLY A 871 -48.96 -18.84 56.91
N TYR A 872 -47.86 -18.62 57.63
CA TYR A 872 -47.29 -19.56 58.61
C TYR A 872 -48.13 -19.64 59.89
N GLU A 873 -48.64 -20.83 60.21
CA GLU A 873 -49.34 -21.10 61.47
C GLU A 873 -48.40 -21.08 62.69
N TYR A 874 -47.12 -21.40 62.49
CA TYR A 874 -46.11 -21.50 63.54
C TYR A 874 -44.79 -20.85 63.11
N VAL A 875 -44.16 -20.13 64.04
CA VAL A 875 -42.89 -19.40 63.82
C VAL A 875 -41.68 -20.34 63.67
N SER A 876 -41.78 -21.58 64.17
CA SER A 876 -40.72 -22.58 64.20
C SER A 876 -40.32 -23.07 62.81
N GLY A 877 -39.37 -22.38 62.18
CA GLY A 877 -38.89 -22.64 60.82
C GLY A 877 -38.54 -21.38 60.02
N MET A 878 -38.87 -20.18 60.52
CA MET A 878 -38.44 -18.91 59.93
C MET A 878 -37.15 -18.39 60.57
N ASP A 879 -36.34 -17.65 59.82
CA ASP A 879 -35.20 -16.90 60.37
C ASP A 879 -35.69 -15.73 61.25
N PRO A 880 -35.34 -15.65 62.55
CA PRO A 880 -35.73 -14.55 63.43
C PRO A 880 -35.16 -13.18 63.01
N TYR A 881 -34.15 -13.16 62.12
CA TYR A 881 -33.52 -11.96 61.57
C TYR A 881 -33.99 -11.62 60.15
N LEU A 882 -34.94 -12.38 59.58
CA LEU A 882 -35.46 -12.21 58.21
C LEU A 882 -35.85 -10.76 57.88
N PHE A 883 -36.50 -10.09 58.85
CA PHE A 883 -36.90 -8.69 58.79
C PHE A 883 -36.13 -7.86 59.82
N SER A 884 -34.81 -7.89 59.76
CA SER A 884 -33.92 -7.16 60.69
C SER A 884 -33.85 -5.65 60.41
N SER A 885 -34.01 -5.24 59.15
CA SER A 885 -33.95 -3.83 58.71
C SER A 885 -35.29 -3.07 58.78
N VAL A 886 -36.39 -3.76 59.11
CA VAL A 886 -37.77 -3.22 59.11
C VAL A 886 -38.09 -2.53 60.45
N ASP A 887 -38.76 -1.37 60.44
CA ASP A 887 -39.27 -0.75 61.67
C ASP A 887 -40.49 -1.50 62.23
N LYS A 888 -40.22 -2.41 63.16
CA LYS A 888 -41.21 -3.24 63.87
C LYS A 888 -42.19 -2.42 64.74
N ARG A 889 -42.02 -1.10 64.87
CA ARG A 889 -42.97 -0.21 65.57
C ARG A 889 -44.11 0.25 64.68
N THR A 890 -43.85 0.43 63.39
CA THR A 890 -44.79 0.99 62.41
C THR A 890 -45.35 -0.09 61.48
N CYS A 891 -44.50 -1.02 61.03
CA CYS A 891 -44.91 -2.15 60.20
C CYS A 891 -46.04 -2.97 60.85
N VAL A 892 -47.01 -3.37 60.02
CA VAL A 892 -48.09 -4.29 60.36
C VAL A 892 -47.70 -5.69 59.92
N LEU A 893 -47.79 -6.64 60.86
CA LEU A 893 -47.56 -8.06 60.63
C LEU A 893 -48.90 -8.80 60.64
N TYR A 894 -49.36 -9.21 59.47
CA TYR A 894 -50.54 -10.05 59.28
C TYR A 894 -50.13 -11.53 59.40
N VAL A 895 -50.89 -12.28 60.19
CA VAL A 895 -50.66 -13.71 60.50
C VAL A 895 -51.97 -14.49 60.41
N PRO A 896 -51.96 -15.83 60.34
CA PRO A 896 -53.19 -16.62 60.26
C PRO A 896 -54.01 -16.53 61.55
N ARG A 897 -55.33 -16.77 61.45
CA ARG A 897 -56.24 -16.72 62.60
C ARG A 897 -55.89 -17.77 63.67
N GLY A 898 -55.82 -17.33 64.92
CA GLY A 898 -55.37 -18.09 66.08
C GLY A 898 -53.87 -18.01 66.37
N CYS A 899 -53.05 -17.39 65.49
CA CYS A 899 -51.60 -17.38 65.60
C CYS A 899 -51.01 -16.12 66.27
N GLU A 900 -51.82 -15.09 66.57
CA GLU A 900 -51.32 -13.82 67.17
C GLU A 900 -50.48 -14.07 68.43
N TYR A 901 -50.89 -15.01 69.27
CA TYR A 901 -50.22 -15.35 70.53
C TYR A 901 -48.77 -15.81 70.30
N ASP A 902 -48.56 -16.80 69.43
CA ASP A 902 -47.22 -17.38 69.20
C ASP A 902 -46.25 -16.33 68.63
N TYR A 903 -46.72 -15.49 67.69
CA TYR A 903 -45.92 -14.39 67.14
C TYR A 903 -45.59 -13.30 68.16
N ARG A 904 -46.45 -13.05 69.16
CA ARG A 904 -46.17 -12.08 70.25
C ARG A 904 -45.10 -12.55 71.24
N TYR A 905 -44.82 -13.84 71.34
CA TYR A 905 -43.82 -14.39 72.28
C TYR A 905 -42.55 -14.93 71.62
N ALA A 906 -42.57 -15.26 70.32
CA ALA A 906 -41.41 -15.77 69.60
C ALA A 906 -40.26 -14.75 69.44
N ASP A 907 -39.02 -15.22 69.57
CA ASP A 907 -37.83 -14.42 69.33
C ASP A 907 -37.71 -13.94 67.86
N GLY A 908 -37.19 -12.74 67.66
CA GLY A 908 -37.23 -12.02 66.38
C GLY A 908 -38.55 -11.31 66.08
N TRP A 909 -39.69 -11.91 66.47
CA TRP A 909 -41.05 -11.49 66.09
C TRP A 909 -41.79 -10.68 67.16
N LYS A 910 -41.60 -10.98 68.45
CA LYS A 910 -42.17 -10.27 69.62
C LYS A 910 -41.93 -8.75 69.69
N ASN A 911 -41.08 -8.21 68.81
CA ASN A 911 -40.81 -6.79 68.69
C ASN A 911 -41.82 -6.05 67.79
N PHE A 912 -42.56 -6.75 66.92
CA PHE A 912 -43.64 -6.16 66.14
C PHE A 912 -44.78 -5.67 67.05
N LYS A 913 -45.19 -4.41 66.90
CA LYS A 913 -46.27 -3.82 67.71
C LYS A 913 -47.64 -4.09 67.13
N ASN A 914 -47.77 -3.92 65.83
CA ASN A 914 -49.00 -4.11 65.08
C ASN A 914 -48.99 -5.54 64.53
N ILE A 915 -49.61 -6.48 65.25
CA ILE A 915 -49.86 -7.85 64.79
C ILE A 915 -51.37 -8.00 64.64
N VAL A 916 -51.80 -8.53 63.50
CA VAL A 916 -53.20 -8.63 63.07
C VAL A 916 -53.46 -10.03 62.52
N GLU A 917 -54.62 -10.61 62.81
CA GLU A 917 -55.04 -11.89 62.21
C GLU A 917 -55.90 -11.66 60.97
N GLU A 918 -55.64 -12.39 59.88
CA GLU A 918 -56.41 -12.33 58.61
C GLU A 918 -57.05 -13.67 58.20
#